data_AF-A0A8S1ZWN5-F1
#
_entry.id   AF-A0A8S1ZWN5-F1
#
_cell.length_a   1.000
_cell.length_b   1.000
_cell.length_c   1.000
_cell.angle_alpha   90.00
_cell.angle_beta   90.00
_cell.angle_gamma   90.00
#
_symmetry.space_group_name_H-M   'P 1'
#
loop_
_entity.id
_entity.type
_entity.pdbx_description
1 polymer ?
#
loop_
_entity_poly.entity_id
_entity_poly.type
_entity_poly.pdbx_seq_one_letter_code
_entity_poly.pdbx_strand_id
1 'polypeptide(L)'
;MKDDSPFGKLTEDLLIEIFIRVPITNWEQISCVRKQWSNLFRGECLWLAALNRAYPLASNTKSWIGPIRQGLSKRRYVALYISRNILGVDTDIDEMLGHIYLFLKDQLQLSTMPASGVLHGTLIDQLIVCGKSKEEAGELATTIWLTLLDNLEDTKHTFTVLKSIAQEYDGFLPYPYSRPIKVQWKVFEKLFVDFLLLSTLFFFFLEMALMKVMTILVLFVSVSSTLAQSNNGGHISILVSETGLEFAKDYLIKKVITTTLPLQLPDIENKVKIPLIGKVRMGLSNIQIEAVHVQSSKIETGKDGIVLSVSGATANLSMDWSYTYRASFFEISDHGDASVEVKGMDLKITAALVNDNGSLKIVSRENDCTVENIDIHINGGASWLYQGVVDAFQKMIISTVEKTVSIKIVEKMKKLDSFLQSLPKQRKIDDSAAVNLTFTGNPVLGNSSVEVDINGLFLPKGDDIKVSGSRSSSFFGGVKRMVTISVEEEVFNSATLVYFNAKVMRLVIGETKNGSILSTSDWKLILPELYKHYPDNKMVFNMSVTSPPAVKITENGIDATIQLEIAIDVQDSGEVLSVARISSVLNVACSEEITKNNLTGSLRLKDFNATMKMSKIGEFQSNYVQAATSRILEALFLPYVNTRLKRGFPLPIPGDFTINNIKIVYVRSGISVCTDIGTGTNH
;
A
#
# COMPACT_ATOMS: atom_id res chain seq x y z
N MET A 1 57.49 -9.12 -17.81
CA MET A 1 58.49 -8.75 -16.79
C MET A 1 59.01 -10.03 -16.16
N LYS A 2 60.34 -10.22 -16.10
CA LYS A 2 60.95 -11.25 -15.25
C LYS A 2 60.60 -10.88 -13.80
N ASP A 3 59.94 -11.80 -13.13
CA ASP A 3 59.28 -11.60 -11.84
C ASP A 3 60.25 -12.02 -10.72
N ASP A 4 61.09 -11.08 -10.29
CA ASP A 4 62.01 -11.23 -9.14
C ASP A 4 61.28 -11.10 -7.79
N SER A 5 59.99 -11.49 -7.71
CA SER A 5 59.30 -11.53 -6.42
C SER A 5 59.79 -12.74 -5.61
N PRO A 6 60.05 -12.59 -4.29
CA PRO A 6 60.49 -13.68 -3.43
C PRO A 6 59.46 -14.83 -3.37
N PHE A 7 58.20 -14.55 -3.66
CA PHE A 7 57.12 -15.53 -3.72
C PHE A 7 57.13 -16.40 -4.98
N GLY A 8 57.83 -15.98 -6.05
CA GLY A 8 57.94 -16.76 -7.28
C GLY A 8 58.81 -18.01 -7.18
N LYS A 9 59.58 -18.15 -6.09
CA LYS A 9 60.49 -19.28 -5.81
C LYS A 9 59.93 -20.30 -4.80
N LEU A 10 58.75 -20.04 -4.24
CA LEU A 10 58.13 -20.94 -3.26
C LEU A 10 57.52 -22.17 -3.95
N THR A 11 57.64 -23.33 -3.30
CA THR A 11 56.96 -24.56 -3.73
C THR A 11 55.44 -24.43 -3.55
N GLU A 12 54.67 -25.20 -4.32
CA GLU A 12 53.20 -25.17 -4.26
C GLU A 12 52.67 -25.52 -2.86
N ASP A 13 53.30 -26.46 -2.16
CA ASP A 13 52.91 -26.84 -0.79
C ASP A 13 53.06 -25.69 0.22
N LEU A 14 54.15 -24.92 0.13
CA LEU A 14 54.36 -23.74 0.97
C LEU A 14 53.39 -22.63 0.62
N LEU A 15 53.09 -22.42 -0.66
CA LEU A 15 52.09 -21.44 -1.10
C LEU A 15 50.69 -21.80 -0.59
N ILE A 16 50.30 -23.08 -0.63
CA ILE A 16 49.03 -23.56 -0.08
C ILE A 16 48.97 -23.29 1.43
N GLU A 17 50.01 -23.67 2.20
CA GLU A 17 50.05 -23.43 3.65
C GLU A 17 49.99 -21.94 4.02
N ILE A 18 50.58 -21.07 3.20
CA ILE A 18 50.46 -19.62 3.35
C ILE A 18 49.03 -19.17 3.06
N PHE A 19 48.44 -19.58 1.94
CA PHE A 19 47.10 -19.12 1.53
C PHE A 19 46.01 -19.56 2.52
N ILE A 20 46.05 -20.78 3.03
CA ILE A 20 45.04 -21.26 3.99
C ILE A 20 45.11 -20.57 5.36
N ARG A 21 46.19 -19.84 5.65
CA ARG A 21 46.34 -19.01 6.86
C ARG A 21 45.77 -17.60 6.69
N VAL A 22 45.56 -17.15 5.45
CA VAL A 22 44.97 -15.84 5.17
C VAL A 22 43.45 -15.93 5.30
N PRO A 23 42.76 -14.90 5.83
CA PRO A 23 41.31 -14.83 5.80
C PRO A 23 40.72 -15.04 4.40
N ILE A 24 39.64 -15.82 4.31
CA ILE A 24 38.99 -16.20 3.05
C ILE A 24 38.54 -14.99 2.22
N THR A 25 38.20 -13.87 2.87
CA THR A 25 37.80 -12.61 2.24
C THR A 25 38.87 -12.05 1.30
N ASN A 26 40.14 -12.44 1.49
CA ASN A 26 41.26 -11.96 0.68
C ASN A 26 41.63 -12.94 -0.43
N TRP A 27 41.03 -14.13 -0.48
CA TRP A 27 41.43 -15.19 -1.40
C TRP A 27 41.11 -14.86 -2.86
N GLU A 28 40.02 -14.14 -3.11
CA GLU A 28 39.67 -13.68 -4.45
C GLU A 28 40.78 -12.78 -5.02
N GLN A 29 41.16 -11.74 -4.26
CA GLN A 29 42.22 -10.82 -4.63
C GLN A 29 43.55 -11.54 -4.82
N ILE A 30 43.91 -12.44 -3.90
CA ILE A 30 45.13 -13.26 -3.99
C ILE A 30 45.13 -14.11 -5.27
N SER A 31 44.00 -14.75 -5.59
CA SER A 31 43.90 -15.62 -6.77
C SER A 31 44.12 -14.86 -8.09
N CYS A 32 43.86 -13.56 -8.11
CA CYS A 32 44.01 -12.67 -9.26
C CYS A 32 45.44 -12.12 -9.44
N VAL A 33 46.30 -12.17 -8.42
CA VAL A 33 47.65 -11.58 -8.47
C VAL A 33 48.56 -12.29 -9.48
N ARG A 34 48.46 -13.62 -9.60
CA ARG A 34 49.34 -14.42 -10.46
C ARG A 34 48.64 -15.63 -11.04
N LYS A 35 48.90 -15.94 -12.32
CA LYS A 35 48.33 -17.11 -13.01
C LYS A 35 48.63 -18.43 -12.29
N GLN A 36 49.84 -18.60 -11.75
CA GLN A 36 50.22 -19.77 -10.95
C GLN A 36 49.33 -19.92 -9.71
N TRP A 37 49.01 -18.83 -9.02
CA TRP A 37 48.16 -18.86 -7.83
C TRP A 37 46.72 -19.17 -8.21
N SER A 38 46.20 -18.57 -9.29
CA SER A 38 44.89 -18.91 -9.85
C SER A 38 44.74 -20.42 -10.13
N ASN A 39 45.79 -21.08 -10.64
CA ASN A 39 45.79 -22.53 -10.86
C ASN A 39 45.69 -23.31 -9.53
N LEU A 40 46.35 -22.87 -8.47
CA LEU A 40 46.22 -23.50 -7.13
C LEU A 40 44.79 -23.39 -6.57
N PHE A 41 44.12 -22.24 -6.74
CA PHE A 41 42.71 -22.06 -6.35
C PHE A 41 41.72 -22.86 -7.20
N ARG A 42 42.15 -23.41 -8.34
CA ARG A 42 41.38 -24.35 -9.17
C ARG A 42 41.68 -25.82 -8.82
N GLY A 43 42.79 -26.11 -8.15
CA GLY A 43 43.22 -27.47 -7.81
C GLY A 43 42.66 -27.98 -6.48
N GLU A 44 42.53 -29.31 -6.37
CA GLU A 44 41.95 -29.95 -5.17
C GLU A 44 42.80 -29.80 -3.91
N CYS A 45 44.14 -29.79 -4.05
CA CYS A 45 45.05 -29.85 -2.92
C CYS A 45 44.87 -28.66 -1.96
N LEU A 46 44.66 -27.46 -2.51
CA LEU A 46 44.43 -26.25 -1.72
C LEU A 46 43.13 -26.35 -0.91
N TRP A 47 42.04 -26.77 -1.56
CA TRP A 47 40.73 -26.87 -0.91
C TRP A 47 40.65 -28.03 0.09
N LEU A 48 41.35 -29.14 -0.16
CA LEU A 48 41.48 -30.24 0.79
C LEU A 48 42.26 -29.80 2.03
N ALA A 49 43.38 -29.09 1.85
CA ALA A 49 44.15 -28.52 2.96
C ALA A 49 43.31 -27.49 3.76
N ALA A 50 42.56 -26.63 3.07
CA ALA A 50 41.66 -25.67 3.69
C ALA A 50 40.54 -26.36 4.50
N LEU A 51 39.92 -27.42 3.94
CA LEU A 51 38.87 -28.21 4.59
C LEU A 51 39.38 -28.88 5.86
N ASN A 52 40.53 -29.57 5.79
CA ASN A 52 41.12 -30.25 6.93
C ASN A 52 41.52 -29.28 8.05
N ARG A 53 41.93 -28.05 7.68
CA ARG A 53 42.31 -27.01 8.64
C ARG A 53 41.11 -26.34 9.30
N ALA A 54 40.14 -25.90 8.51
CA ALA A 54 39.02 -25.10 9.00
C ALA A 54 37.90 -25.97 9.63
N TYR A 55 37.77 -27.22 9.17
CA TYR A 55 36.69 -28.14 9.54
C TYR A 55 37.21 -29.57 9.76
N PRO A 56 38.13 -29.80 10.73
CA PRO A 56 38.81 -31.09 10.92
C PRO A 56 37.88 -32.25 11.33
N LEU A 57 36.72 -31.94 11.90
CA LEU A 57 35.70 -32.96 12.24
C LEU A 57 34.90 -33.38 11.01
N ALA A 58 34.50 -32.41 10.16
CA ALA A 58 33.73 -32.65 8.95
C ALA A 58 34.55 -33.27 7.80
N SER A 59 35.89 -33.13 7.82
CA SER A 59 36.77 -33.81 6.87
C SER A 59 36.78 -35.33 7.04
N ASN A 60 36.51 -35.82 8.26
CA ASN A 60 36.60 -37.23 8.64
C ASN A 60 35.24 -37.96 8.71
N THR A 61 34.12 -37.23 8.63
CA THR A 61 32.76 -37.81 8.66
C THR A 61 32.36 -38.43 7.32
N LYS A 62 31.50 -39.47 7.37
CA LYS A 62 30.95 -40.13 6.17
C LYS A 62 30.24 -39.12 5.26
N SER A 63 30.46 -39.28 3.96
CA SER A 63 29.90 -38.48 2.88
C SER A 63 28.37 -38.52 2.83
N TRP A 64 27.74 -37.37 2.62
CA TRP A 64 26.31 -37.23 2.34
C TRP A 64 25.87 -38.08 1.13
N ILE A 65 24.75 -38.80 1.27
CA ILE A 65 24.14 -39.75 0.31
C ILE A 65 22.93 -39.13 -0.46
N GLY A 66 22.79 -37.81 -0.52
CA GLY A 66 21.62 -37.15 -1.14
C GLY A 66 21.69 -37.02 -2.67
N PRO A 67 20.57 -36.67 -3.34
CA PRO A 67 20.47 -36.49 -4.79
C PRO A 67 21.16 -35.22 -5.32
N ILE A 68 21.59 -34.31 -4.43
CA ILE A 68 22.36 -33.11 -4.77
C ILE A 68 23.80 -33.54 -5.07
N ARG A 69 24.31 -33.22 -6.27
CA ARG A 69 25.62 -33.71 -6.75
C ARG A 69 26.72 -33.48 -5.72
N GLN A 70 27.47 -34.56 -5.47
CA GLN A 70 28.76 -34.53 -4.77
C GLN A 70 29.65 -33.48 -5.41
N GLY A 71 30.19 -32.58 -4.60
CA GLY A 71 31.21 -31.67 -5.04
C GLY A 71 32.58 -32.05 -4.50
N LEU A 72 33.58 -31.70 -5.29
CA LEU A 72 35.00 -31.63 -4.94
C LEU A 72 35.25 -30.91 -3.60
N SER A 73 36.47 -31.02 -3.04
CA SER A 73 36.85 -30.45 -1.72
C SER A 73 36.46 -28.98 -1.58
N LYS A 74 36.51 -28.24 -2.70
CA LYS A 74 36.03 -26.86 -2.84
C LYS A 74 34.56 -26.68 -2.47
N ARG A 75 33.64 -27.48 -3.04
CA ARG A 75 32.19 -27.31 -2.81
C ARG A 75 31.85 -27.61 -1.35
N ARG A 76 32.47 -28.64 -0.76
CA ARG A 76 32.29 -28.99 0.66
C ARG A 76 32.74 -27.86 1.57
N TYR A 77 33.93 -27.32 1.31
CA TYR A 77 34.43 -26.16 2.05
C TYR A 77 33.46 -24.97 1.95
N VAL A 78 32.96 -24.67 0.75
CA VAL A 78 31.98 -23.59 0.53
C VAL A 78 30.64 -23.88 1.24
N ALA A 79 30.14 -25.11 1.22
CA ALA A 79 28.91 -25.49 1.92
C ALA A 79 29.05 -25.30 3.44
N LEU A 80 30.13 -25.78 4.04
CA LEU A 80 30.40 -25.60 5.47
C LEU A 80 30.59 -24.12 5.83
N TYR A 81 31.22 -23.35 4.94
CA TYR A 81 31.36 -21.91 5.09
C TYR A 81 30.02 -21.19 5.08
N ILE A 82 29.11 -21.53 4.15
CA ILE A 82 27.76 -20.98 4.07
C ILE A 82 26.94 -21.36 5.32
N SER A 83 26.96 -22.63 5.70
CA SER A 83 26.22 -23.12 6.87
C SER A 83 26.61 -22.35 8.14
N ARG A 84 27.91 -22.16 8.36
CA ARG A 84 28.44 -21.47 9.53
C ARG A 84 28.28 -19.96 9.50
N ASN A 85 28.68 -19.30 8.41
CA ASN A 85 28.86 -17.84 8.38
C ASN A 85 27.71 -17.09 7.72
N ILE A 86 26.88 -17.77 6.93
CA ILE A 86 25.80 -17.14 6.17
C ILE A 86 24.43 -17.54 6.76
N LEU A 87 24.24 -18.82 7.09
CA LEU A 87 22.98 -19.30 7.71
C LEU A 87 22.96 -19.19 9.24
N GLY A 88 24.12 -19.01 9.90
CA GLY A 88 24.21 -18.77 11.34
C GLY A 88 23.77 -19.95 12.23
N VAL A 89 23.87 -21.19 11.72
CA VAL A 89 23.45 -22.40 12.45
C VAL A 89 24.61 -22.92 13.30
N ASP A 90 24.46 -22.85 14.63
CA ASP A 90 25.55 -23.05 15.62
C ASP A 90 25.59 -24.46 16.25
N THR A 91 24.75 -25.39 15.77
CA THR A 91 24.78 -26.82 16.17
C THR A 91 25.44 -27.64 15.07
N ASP A 92 26.40 -28.49 15.46
CA ASP A 92 27.18 -29.43 14.63
C ASP A 92 27.08 -29.19 13.13
N ILE A 93 27.96 -28.32 12.60
CA ILE A 93 28.00 -27.78 11.23
C ILE A 93 27.28 -28.68 10.23
N ASP A 94 26.01 -28.39 10.00
CA ASP A 94 25.16 -29.19 9.12
C ASP A 94 25.54 -28.85 7.68
N GLU A 95 26.56 -29.56 7.16
CA GLU A 95 27.03 -29.48 5.76
C GLU A 95 25.83 -29.57 4.80
N MET A 96 24.77 -30.26 5.23
CA MET A 96 23.49 -30.38 4.55
C MET A 96 22.93 -29.03 4.10
N LEU A 97 22.76 -28.10 5.05
CA LEU A 97 22.12 -26.81 4.80
C LEU A 97 22.93 -25.97 3.80
N GLY A 98 24.26 -26.09 3.88
CA GLY A 98 25.19 -25.47 2.95
C GLY A 98 25.00 -25.94 1.50
N HIS A 99 24.89 -27.26 1.26
CA HIS A 99 24.63 -27.70 -0.12
C HIS A 99 23.19 -27.48 -0.56
N ILE A 100 22.21 -27.46 0.35
CA ILE A 100 20.83 -27.07 0.00
C ILE A 100 20.81 -25.62 -0.52
N TYR A 101 21.49 -24.72 0.18
CA TYR A 101 21.66 -23.34 -0.27
C TYR A 101 22.36 -23.26 -1.63
N LEU A 102 23.48 -23.97 -1.80
CA LEU A 102 24.20 -23.99 -3.07
C LEU A 102 23.37 -24.57 -4.21
N PHE A 103 22.61 -25.63 -3.94
CA PHE A 103 21.66 -26.19 -4.90
C PHE A 103 20.64 -25.15 -5.34
N LEU A 104 19.99 -24.48 -4.38
CA LEU A 104 19.01 -23.44 -4.69
C LEU A 104 19.65 -22.30 -5.50
N LYS A 105 20.84 -21.83 -5.11
CA LYS A 105 21.61 -20.84 -5.87
C LYS A 105 21.90 -21.29 -7.30
N ASP A 106 22.38 -22.52 -7.48
CA ASP A 106 22.68 -23.10 -8.78
C ASP A 106 21.40 -23.17 -9.66
N GLN A 107 20.25 -23.51 -9.08
CA GLN A 107 18.96 -23.54 -9.80
C GLN A 107 18.49 -22.15 -10.23
N LEU A 108 18.67 -21.13 -9.39
CA LEU A 108 18.31 -19.74 -9.72
C LEU A 108 19.17 -19.15 -10.85
N GLN A 109 20.35 -19.72 -11.12
CA GLN A 109 21.27 -19.27 -12.18
C GLN A 109 21.01 -19.93 -13.55
N LEU A 110 20.08 -20.88 -13.63
CA LEU A 110 19.73 -21.54 -14.89
C LEU A 110 18.92 -20.59 -15.79
N SER A 111 19.14 -20.67 -17.11
CA SER A 111 18.37 -19.91 -18.10
C SER A 111 16.87 -20.24 -18.09
N THR A 112 16.54 -21.46 -17.68
CA THR A 112 15.18 -22.01 -17.56
C THR A 112 15.06 -22.66 -16.19
N MET A 113 14.65 -21.85 -15.22
CA MET A 113 14.49 -22.27 -13.83
C MET A 113 13.24 -23.15 -13.66
N PRO A 114 13.29 -24.24 -12.86
CA PRO A 114 12.10 -24.93 -12.40
C PRO A 114 11.20 -24.00 -11.59
N ALA A 115 9.88 -24.27 -11.56
CA ALA A 115 8.95 -23.49 -10.74
C ALA A 115 9.44 -23.43 -9.28
N SER A 116 9.45 -22.24 -8.71
CA SER A 116 9.97 -21.98 -7.36
C SER A 116 9.23 -22.74 -6.26
N GLY A 117 7.94 -23.07 -6.47
CA GLY A 117 7.18 -23.98 -5.60
C GLY A 117 7.73 -25.41 -5.62
N VAL A 118 8.18 -25.90 -6.78
CA VAL A 118 8.85 -27.22 -6.91
C VAL A 118 10.21 -27.20 -6.24
N LEU A 119 10.96 -26.11 -6.40
CA LEU A 119 12.23 -25.91 -5.69
C LEU A 119 12.01 -25.93 -4.18
N HIS A 120 11.02 -25.18 -3.68
CA HIS A 120 10.69 -25.14 -2.26
C HIS A 120 10.29 -26.52 -1.71
N GLY A 121 9.39 -27.23 -2.41
CA GLY A 121 9.02 -28.59 -2.03
C GLY A 121 10.20 -29.57 -2.02
N THR A 122 11.13 -29.43 -2.97
CA THR A 122 12.37 -30.23 -3.00
C THR A 122 13.22 -29.97 -1.76
N LEU A 123 13.33 -28.72 -1.28
CA LEU A 123 14.07 -28.42 -0.04
C LEU A 123 13.43 -29.09 1.16
N ILE A 124 12.11 -28.99 1.27
CA ILE A 124 11.32 -29.59 2.35
C ILE A 124 11.54 -31.11 2.36
N ASP A 125 11.42 -31.78 1.22
CA ASP A 125 11.60 -33.23 1.12
C ASP A 125 13.03 -33.65 1.51
N GLN A 126 14.06 -32.90 1.11
CA GLN A 126 15.43 -33.19 1.50
C GLN A 126 15.65 -33.05 3.01
N LEU A 127 15.09 -32.03 3.63
CA LEU A 127 15.22 -31.80 5.08
C LEU A 127 14.51 -32.90 5.88
N ILE A 128 13.32 -33.31 5.43
CA ILE A 128 12.56 -34.41 6.06
C ILE A 128 13.29 -35.74 5.91
N VAL A 129 13.83 -36.05 4.73
CA VAL A 129 14.63 -37.27 4.50
C VAL A 129 15.86 -37.32 5.41
N CYS A 130 16.42 -36.17 5.76
CA CYS A 130 17.55 -36.05 6.67
C CYS A 130 17.15 -36.00 8.16
N GLY A 131 15.89 -36.32 8.48
CA GLY A 131 15.40 -36.51 9.84
C GLY A 131 14.89 -35.25 10.53
N LYS A 132 14.72 -34.12 9.82
CA LYS A 132 14.07 -32.92 10.38
C LYS A 132 12.55 -33.12 10.44
N SER A 133 11.90 -32.53 11.45
CA SER A 133 10.43 -32.49 11.49
C SER A 133 9.87 -31.64 10.34
N LYS A 134 8.55 -31.71 10.09
CA LYS A 134 7.92 -30.86 9.08
C LYS A 134 8.03 -29.38 9.44
N GLU A 135 7.91 -29.04 10.71
CA GLU A 135 8.02 -27.69 11.22
C GLU A 135 9.45 -27.15 11.07
N GLU A 136 10.44 -27.94 11.49
CA GLU A 136 11.87 -27.60 11.36
C GLU A 136 12.28 -27.47 9.88
N ALA A 137 11.80 -28.37 9.01
CA ALA A 137 12.04 -28.30 7.58
C ALA A 137 11.49 -27.00 6.98
N GLY A 138 10.28 -26.60 7.38
CA GLY A 138 9.67 -25.34 6.97
C GLY A 138 10.48 -24.11 7.38
N GLU A 139 10.93 -24.05 8.63
CA GLU A 139 11.73 -22.94 9.16
C GLU A 139 13.12 -22.84 8.50
N LEU A 140 13.80 -23.99 8.33
CA LEU A 140 15.10 -24.05 7.68
C LEU A 140 15.01 -23.68 6.19
N ALA A 141 14.00 -24.19 5.48
CA ALA A 141 13.77 -23.81 4.08
C ALA A 141 13.47 -22.31 3.94
N THR A 142 12.70 -21.74 4.86
CA THR A 142 12.44 -20.29 4.91
C THR A 142 13.73 -19.50 5.07
N THR A 143 14.57 -19.91 6.01
CA THR A 143 15.86 -19.26 6.30
C THR A 143 16.76 -19.30 5.09
N ILE A 144 16.92 -20.47 4.45
CA ILE A 144 17.74 -20.63 3.25
C ILE A 144 17.27 -19.71 2.11
N TRP A 145 15.95 -19.62 1.88
CA TRP A 145 15.38 -18.73 0.88
C TRP A 145 15.68 -17.25 1.15
N LEU A 146 15.41 -16.77 2.37
CA LEU A 146 15.63 -15.38 2.74
C LEU A 146 17.12 -15.01 2.61
N THR A 147 17.99 -15.83 3.17
CA THR A 147 19.43 -15.61 3.12
C THR A 147 19.95 -15.64 1.68
N LEU A 148 19.44 -16.52 0.83
CA LEU A 148 19.84 -16.53 -0.58
C LEU A 148 19.43 -15.25 -1.29
N LEU A 149 18.17 -14.81 -1.11
CA LEU A 149 17.65 -13.60 -1.72
C LEU A 149 18.45 -12.36 -1.29
N ASP A 150 18.84 -12.27 -0.02
CA ASP A 150 19.71 -11.20 0.50
C ASP A 150 21.09 -11.17 -0.18
N ASN A 151 21.61 -12.33 -0.56
CA ASN A 151 22.96 -12.48 -1.13
C ASN A 151 22.97 -12.60 -2.67
N LEU A 152 21.84 -12.41 -3.35
CA LEU A 152 21.82 -12.34 -4.82
C LEU A 152 22.40 -11.02 -5.31
N GLU A 153 23.31 -11.08 -6.28
CA GLU A 153 23.85 -9.90 -6.97
C GLU A 153 22.76 -9.20 -7.79
N ASP A 154 22.77 -7.86 -7.80
CA ASP A 154 21.81 -7.05 -8.54
C ASP A 154 22.20 -7.02 -10.03
N THR A 155 21.70 -8.00 -10.77
CA THR A 155 21.95 -8.16 -12.21
C THR A 155 20.63 -8.24 -12.99
N LYS A 156 20.67 -7.93 -14.30
CA LYS A 156 19.50 -8.10 -15.20
C LYS A 156 18.95 -9.54 -15.20
N HIS A 157 19.83 -10.53 -15.02
CA HIS A 157 19.43 -11.92 -14.88
C HIS A 157 18.66 -12.14 -13.56
N THR A 158 19.21 -11.67 -12.45
CA THR A 158 18.55 -11.71 -11.13
C THR A 158 17.17 -11.08 -11.15
N PHE A 159 17.02 -9.91 -11.76
CA PHE A 159 15.72 -9.25 -11.93
C PHE A 159 14.71 -10.11 -12.69
N THR A 160 15.14 -10.78 -13.76
CA THR A 160 14.28 -11.66 -14.57
C THR A 160 13.85 -12.89 -13.77
N VAL A 161 14.76 -13.48 -12.99
CA VAL A 161 14.49 -14.62 -12.10
C VAL A 161 13.50 -14.23 -11.01
N LEU A 162 13.73 -13.12 -10.30
CA LEU A 162 12.83 -12.63 -9.26
C LEU A 162 11.43 -12.30 -9.79
N LYS A 163 11.36 -11.72 -11.00
CA LYS A 163 10.08 -11.44 -11.68
C LYS A 163 9.31 -12.72 -11.96
N SER A 164 9.98 -13.79 -12.40
CA SER A 164 9.37 -15.11 -12.60
C SER A 164 8.82 -15.66 -11.28
N ILE A 165 9.63 -15.61 -10.22
CA ILE A 165 9.26 -16.10 -8.88
C ILE A 165 8.02 -15.36 -8.32
N ALA A 166 7.91 -14.04 -8.56
CA ALA A 166 6.79 -13.22 -8.13
C ALA A 166 5.50 -13.43 -8.94
N GLN A 167 5.62 -13.86 -10.21
CA GLN A 167 4.49 -14.16 -11.09
C GLN A 167 3.94 -15.57 -10.88
N GLU A 168 4.72 -16.47 -10.28
CA GLU A 168 4.29 -17.80 -9.92
C GLU A 168 3.28 -17.76 -8.75
N TYR A 169 2.03 -18.08 -9.06
CA TYR A 169 0.98 -18.30 -8.07
C TYR A 169 1.23 -19.63 -7.35
N ASP A 170 1.47 -19.58 -6.03
CA ASP A 170 1.46 -20.79 -5.21
C ASP A 170 0.02 -21.27 -5.06
N GLY A 171 -0.39 -22.19 -5.94
CA GLY A 171 -1.60 -22.98 -5.72
C GLY A 171 -1.53 -23.67 -4.34
N PHE A 172 -2.69 -23.80 -3.68
CA PHE A 172 -2.91 -24.39 -2.36
C PHE A 172 -2.07 -25.65 -2.03
N LEU A 173 -0.81 -25.48 -1.65
CA LEU A 173 0.03 -26.53 -1.08
C LEU A 173 -0.06 -26.48 0.45
N PRO A 174 -0.33 -27.61 1.13
CA PRO A 174 -0.38 -27.65 2.58
C PRO A 174 0.99 -27.28 3.16
N TYR A 175 0.99 -26.66 4.34
CA TYR A 175 2.22 -26.44 5.09
C TYR A 175 2.94 -27.79 5.33
N PRO A 176 4.28 -27.87 5.18
CA PRO A 176 5.25 -26.80 4.92
C PRO A 176 5.62 -26.60 3.43
N TYR A 177 4.85 -27.14 2.49
CA TYR A 177 5.18 -27.11 1.05
C TYR A 177 4.78 -25.82 0.32
N SER A 178 3.97 -24.96 0.95
CA SER A 178 3.71 -23.61 0.47
C SER A 178 4.84 -22.66 0.86
N ARG A 179 5.29 -21.82 -0.08
CA ARG A 179 6.32 -20.82 0.22
C ARG A 179 5.80 -19.86 1.30
N PRO A 180 6.60 -19.58 2.34
CA PRO A 180 6.21 -18.62 3.38
C PRO A 180 6.01 -17.22 2.80
N ILE A 181 5.03 -16.49 3.33
CA ILE A 181 4.74 -15.08 2.96
C ILE A 181 5.99 -14.20 3.12
N LYS A 182 6.86 -14.50 4.10
CA LYS A 182 8.13 -13.78 4.32
C LYS A 182 9.06 -13.87 3.10
N VAL A 183 9.15 -15.04 2.47
CA VAL A 183 9.99 -15.25 1.27
C VAL A 183 9.40 -14.48 0.10
N GLN A 184 8.07 -14.54 -0.09
CA GLN A 184 7.38 -13.79 -1.14
C GLN A 184 7.61 -12.28 -0.98
N TRP A 185 7.48 -11.76 0.24
CA TRP A 185 7.73 -10.34 0.53
C TRP A 185 9.17 -9.92 0.23
N LYS A 186 10.14 -10.79 0.53
CA LYS A 186 11.56 -10.52 0.25
C LYS A 186 11.88 -10.49 -1.25
N VAL A 187 11.23 -11.32 -2.05
CA VAL A 187 11.30 -11.27 -3.52
C VAL A 187 10.75 -9.93 -4.03
N PHE A 188 9.63 -9.47 -3.49
CA PHE A 188 9.11 -8.13 -3.82
C PHE A 188 10.10 -7.04 -3.44
N GLU A 189 10.60 -7.03 -2.20
CA GLU A 189 11.61 -6.07 -1.74
C GLU A 189 12.80 -5.97 -2.70
N LYS A 190 13.42 -7.10 -3.06
CA LYS A 190 14.55 -7.14 -4.02
C LYS A 190 14.17 -6.67 -5.44
N LEU A 191 12.95 -6.91 -5.91
CA LEU A 191 12.47 -6.37 -7.19
C LEU A 191 12.34 -4.83 -7.21
N PHE A 192 12.23 -4.21 -6.03
CA PHE A 192 12.09 -2.76 -5.90
C PHE A 192 13.43 -2.02 -5.70
N VAL A 193 14.56 -2.73 -5.56
CA VAL A 193 15.89 -2.12 -5.32
C VAL A 193 16.55 -1.61 -6.61
N ASP A 194 16.28 -2.18 -7.79
CA ASP A 194 16.88 -1.74 -9.06
C ASP A 194 16.11 -0.59 -9.72
N PHE A 195 16.30 0.61 -9.17
CA PHE A 195 15.72 1.88 -9.59
C PHE A 195 16.46 2.54 -10.77
N LEU A 196 16.82 1.76 -11.80
CA LEU A 196 17.57 2.27 -12.97
C LEU A 196 17.04 1.73 -14.30
N LEU A 197 15.74 1.97 -14.55
CA LEU A 197 15.11 1.96 -15.89
C LEU A 197 13.87 2.86 -15.84
N LEU A 198 14.14 4.16 -15.66
CA LEU A 198 13.18 5.21 -15.32
C LEU A 198 12.96 6.19 -16.47
N SER A 199 12.61 5.71 -17.66
CA SER A 199 12.18 6.60 -18.75
C SER A 199 10.72 6.36 -19.12
N THR A 200 10.35 5.13 -19.49
CA THR A 200 8.96 4.82 -19.88
C THR A 200 8.03 4.54 -18.70
N LEU A 201 8.53 3.99 -17.60
CA LEU A 201 7.75 3.80 -16.37
C LEU A 201 7.73 5.04 -15.48
N PHE A 202 8.68 5.98 -15.61
CA PHE A 202 8.59 7.28 -14.92
C PHE A 202 7.37 8.06 -15.40
N PHE A 203 7.13 8.12 -16.72
CA PHE A 203 5.94 8.76 -17.25
C PHE A 203 4.65 7.99 -16.89
N PHE A 204 4.69 6.65 -16.86
CA PHE A 204 3.53 5.84 -16.49
C PHE A 204 3.19 5.91 -14.98
N PHE A 205 4.20 5.95 -14.10
CA PHE A 205 4.03 6.13 -12.66
C PHE A 205 3.87 7.59 -12.24
N LEU A 206 4.39 8.57 -12.99
CA LEU A 206 4.11 9.98 -12.79
C LEU A 206 2.69 10.32 -13.26
N GLU A 207 2.17 9.65 -14.29
CA GLU A 207 0.74 9.72 -14.63
C GLU A 207 -0.14 8.99 -13.61
N MET A 208 0.23 7.78 -13.15
CA MET A 208 -0.52 7.11 -12.08
C MET A 208 -0.39 7.82 -10.72
N ALA A 209 0.74 8.45 -10.42
CA ALA A 209 0.93 9.27 -9.23
C ALA A 209 0.27 10.64 -9.39
N LEU A 210 0.20 11.25 -10.58
CA LEU A 210 -0.64 12.44 -10.82
C LEU A 210 -2.11 12.10 -10.63
N MET A 211 -2.57 10.96 -11.15
CA MET A 211 -3.95 10.49 -11.02
C MET A 211 -4.26 10.17 -9.55
N LYS A 212 -3.40 9.43 -8.84
CA LYS A 212 -3.63 9.05 -7.42
C LYS A 212 -3.39 10.19 -6.43
N VAL A 213 -2.57 11.19 -6.76
CA VAL A 213 -2.35 12.41 -5.94
C VAL A 213 -3.49 13.42 -6.08
N MET A 214 -4.26 13.38 -7.16
CA MET A 214 -5.47 14.19 -7.30
C MET A 214 -6.60 13.76 -6.35
N THR A 215 -6.53 12.55 -5.77
CA THR A 215 -7.47 12.07 -4.72
C THR A 215 -7.54 12.94 -3.47
N ILE A 216 -6.51 13.73 -3.21
CA ILE A 216 -6.48 14.65 -2.08
C ILE A 216 -7.19 15.94 -2.41
N LEU A 217 -7.06 16.44 -3.64
CA LEU A 217 -7.71 17.68 -4.05
C LEU A 217 -9.26 17.52 -4.02
N VAL A 218 -9.77 16.28 -3.96
CA VAL A 218 -11.19 15.92 -3.76
C VAL A 218 -11.70 16.11 -2.34
N LEU A 219 -10.86 15.94 -1.32
CA LEU A 219 -11.27 16.25 0.05
C LEU A 219 -11.23 17.76 0.33
N PHE A 220 -10.82 18.60 -0.63
CA PHE A 220 -10.30 19.91 -0.25
C PHE A 220 -10.69 21.13 -1.09
N VAL A 221 -11.57 21.04 -2.10
CA VAL A 221 -11.97 22.24 -2.87
C VAL A 221 -13.46 22.23 -3.36
N SER A 222 -14.44 22.43 -2.45
CA SER A 222 -15.74 23.20 -2.50
C SER A 222 -16.84 23.12 -3.57
N VAL A 223 -18.14 23.55 -3.33
CA VAL A 223 -18.85 24.82 -3.78
C VAL A 223 -20.38 25.00 -3.60
N SER A 224 -20.78 26.28 -3.39
CA SER A 224 -22.01 27.10 -3.69
C SER A 224 -23.41 26.79 -3.20
N SER A 225 -23.99 27.84 -2.62
CA SER A 225 -25.36 27.99 -2.18
C SER A 225 -26.33 28.19 -3.35
N THR A 226 -27.11 27.15 -3.62
CA THR A 226 -28.54 27.32 -3.84
C THR A 226 -29.25 26.52 -2.76
N LEU A 227 -30.15 27.15 -2.02
CA LEU A 227 -31.15 26.46 -1.19
C LEU A 227 -31.85 25.43 -2.08
N ALA A 228 -31.38 24.20 -2.05
CA ALA A 228 -31.97 23.08 -2.75
C ALA A 228 -32.05 21.94 -1.75
N GLN A 229 -33.29 21.62 -1.40
CA GLN A 229 -33.74 20.53 -0.55
C GLN A 229 -32.82 19.31 -0.67
N SER A 230 -32.38 18.80 0.48
CA SER A 230 -31.63 17.54 0.57
C SER A 230 -32.42 16.43 -0.12
N ASN A 231 -31.93 15.95 -1.25
CA ASN A 231 -32.39 14.66 -1.77
C ASN A 231 -31.90 13.56 -0.82
N ASN A 232 -32.87 12.83 -0.26
CA ASN A 232 -32.73 11.77 0.74
C ASN A 232 -31.89 10.56 0.26
N GLY A 233 -30.60 10.44 0.60
CA GLY A 233 -29.90 9.18 0.30
C GLY A 233 -28.48 8.92 0.80
N GLY A 234 -27.82 9.84 1.52
CA GLY A 234 -26.47 9.64 2.06
C GLY A 234 -26.47 9.11 3.48
N HIS A 235 -25.73 8.03 3.75
CA HIS A 235 -25.58 7.40 5.08
C HIS A 235 -24.15 7.43 5.62
N ILE A 236 -23.21 7.92 4.82
CA ILE A 236 -21.86 8.29 5.27
C ILE A 236 -21.64 9.74 4.86
N SER A 237 -21.25 10.58 5.81
CA SER A 237 -20.83 11.96 5.53
C SER A 237 -19.36 12.14 5.84
N ILE A 238 -18.68 12.94 5.02
CA ILE A 238 -17.26 13.26 5.15
C ILE A 238 -17.17 14.78 5.28
N LEU A 239 -16.87 15.24 6.49
CA LEU A 239 -16.60 16.65 6.78
C LEU A 239 -15.11 16.91 6.77
N VAL A 240 -14.72 17.92 6.00
CA VAL A 240 -13.39 18.48 5.99
C VAL A 240 -13.44 19.84 6.67
N SER A 241 -12.66 19.99 7.74
CA SER A 241 -12.61 21.23 8.52
C SER A 241 -11.64 22.25 7.93
N GLU A 242 -11.62 23.45 8.51
CA GLU A 242 -10.68 24.53 8.17
C GLU A 242 -9.22 24.07 8.21
N THR A 243 -8.84 23.37 9.28
CA THR A 243 -7.48 22.82 9.41
C THR A 243 -7.16 21.79 8.34
N GLY A 244 -8.18 21.05 7.88
CA GLY A 244 -8.04 20.21 6.71
C GLY A 244 -7.80 21.06 5.46
N LEU A 245 -8.71 21.99 5.16
CA LEU A 245 -8.61 22.84 3.97
C LEU A 245 -7.24 23.50 3.85
N GLU A 246 -6.71 24.02 4.96
CA GLU A 246 -5.35 24.56 5.06
C GLU A 246 -4.27 23.53 4.71
N PHE A 247 -4.33 22.32 5.30
CA PHE A 247 -3.40 21.24 4.95
C PHE A 247 -3.39 20.93 3.46
N ALA A 248 -4.57 20.91 2.84
CA ALA A 248 -4.67 20.71 1.41
C ALA A 248 -4.06 21.81 0.61
N LYS A 249 -4.41 23.07 0.92
CA LYS A 249 -3.88 24.23 0.20
C LYS A 249 -2.38 24.12 0.09
N ASP A 250 -1.70 23.86 1.21
CA ASP A 250 -0.25 23.76 1.26
C ASP A 250 0.26 22.56 0.45
N TYR A 251 -0.40 21.40 0.59
CA TYR A 251 -0.07 20.21 -0.18
C TYR A 251 -0.21 20.44 -1.70
N LEU A 252 -1.26 21.13 -2.13
CA LEU A 252 -1.62 21.34 -3.53
C LEU A 252 -0.74 22.38 -4.19
N ILE A 253 -0.46 23.49 -3.50
CA ILE A 253 0.50 24.49 -3.95
C ILE A 253 1.86 23.81 -4.16
N LYS A 254 2.34 23.04 -3.17
CA LYS A 254 3.59 22.29 -3.29
C LYS A 254 3.57 21.33 -4.47
N LYS A 255 2.47 20.59 -4.66
CA LYS A 255 2.36 19.62 -5.76
C LYS A 255 2.30 20.28 -7.13
N VAL A 256 1.56 21.39 -7.27
CA VAL A 256 1.48 22.13 -8.53
C VAL A 256 2.87 22.66 -8.89
N ILE A 257 3.58 23.29 -7.96
CA ILE A 257 4.94 23.81 -8.19
C ILE A 257 5.88 22.67 -8.61
N THR A 258 5.99 21.61 -7.80
CA THR A 258 6.93 20.49 -8.05
C THR A 258 6.63 19.66 -9.30
N THR A 259 5.39 19.65 -9.79
CA THR A 259 5.01 18.88 -11.01
C THR A 259 4.85 19.75 -12.26
N THR A 260 5.12 21.04 -12.16
CA THR A 260 4.94 22.00 -13.26
C THR A 260 6.24 22.69 -13.63
N LEU A 261 7.18 22.83 -12.69
CA LEU A 261 8.47 23.43 -12.96
C LEU A 261 9.50 22.38 -13.43
N PRO A 262 10.39 22.75 -14.37
CA PRO A 262 10.46 24.05 -15.05
C PRO A 262 9.30 24.24 -16.06
N LEU A 263 8.71 25.45 -16.09
CA LEU A 263 7.58 25.78 -16.97
C LEU A 263 8.06 26.57 -18.18
N GLN A 264 7.87 26.00 -19.37
CA GLN A 264 8.20 26.65 -20.64
C GLN A 264 7.15 27.70 -21.02
N LEU A 265 7.63 28.89 -21.38
CA LEU A 265 6.84 29.99 -21.92
C LEU A 265 7.06 30.10 -23.43
N PRO A 266 6.08 30.63 -24.19
CA PRO A 266 6.23 30.84 -25.62
C PRO A 266 7.26 31.94 -25.92
N ASP A 267 7.98 31.79 -27.03
CA ASP A 267 8.92 32.79 -27.54
C ASP A 267 8.20 34.12 -27.85
N ILE A 268 8.91 35.24 -27.63
CA ILE A 268 8.37 36.59 -27.79
C ILE A 268 9.22 37.35 -28.79
N GLU A 269 8.62 37.82 -29.87
CA GLU A 269 9.28 38.71 -30.84
C GLU A 269 8.70 40.12 -30.78
N ASN A 270 9.56 41.14 -30.82
CA ASN A 270 9.12 42.53 -30.90
C ASN A 270 10.02 43.37 -31.83
N LYS A 271 9.43 44.42 -32.42
CA LYS A 271 10.13 45.38 -33.28
C LYS A 271 10.16 46.73 -32.60
N VAL A 272 11.35 47.12 -32.13
CA VAL A 272 11.55 48.33 -31.34
C VAL A 272 12.26 49.37 -32.19
N LYS A 273 11.85 50.63 -32.07
CA LYS A 273 12.56 51.74 -32.71
C LYS A 273 13.46 52.41 -31.67
N ILE A 274 14.77 52.23 -31.80
CA ILE A 274 15.75 52.79 -30.87
C ILE A 274 16.32 54.08 -31.49
N PRO A 275 16.40 55.20 -30.73
CA PRO A 275 17.06 56.42 -31.18
C PRO A 275 18.48 56.12 -31.70
N LEU A 276 18.89 56.79 -32.78
CA LEU A 276 20.21 56.63 -33.43
C LEU A 276 20.47 55.30 -34.17
N ILE A 277 19.81 54.19 -33.80
CA ILE A 277 20.05 52.84 -34.39
C ILE A 277 18.94 52.42 -35.36
N GLY A 278 17.72 52.95 -35.22
CA GLY A 278 16.60 52.66 -36.13
C GLY A 278 15.73 51.49 -35.65
N LYS A 279 15.13 50.74 -36.59
CA LYS A 279 14.24 49.60 -36.26
C LYS A 279 15.08 48.35 -35.97
N VAL A 280 14.98 47.85 -34.75
CA VAL A 280 15.64 46.63 -34.27
C VAL A 280 14.59 45.54 -34.11
N ARG A 281 14.85 44.34 -34.65
CA ARG A 281 14.08 43.13 -34.34
C ARG A 281 14.72 42.50 -33.11
N MET A 282 13.94 42.24 -32.09
CA MET A 282 14.39 41.59 -30.87
C MET A 282 13.54 40.36 -30.62
N GLY A 283 14.17 39.30 -30.13
CA GLY A 283 13.52 38.04 -29.80
C GLY A 283 13.94 37.54 -28.41
N LEU A 284 12.98 37.00 -27.67
CA LEU A 284 13.20 36.22 -26.46
C LEU A 284 12.81 34.77 -26.77
N SER A 285 13.71 33.85 -26.48
CA SER A 285 13.51 32.42 -26.70
C SER A 285 13.88 31.61 -25.47
N ASN A 286 13.48 30.34 -25.43
CA ASN A 286 13.85 29.41 -24.35
C ASN A 286 13.50 29.97 -22.96
N ILE A 287 12.33 30.61 -22.88
CA ILE A 287 11.85 31.29 -21.67
C ILE A 287 11.31 30.22 -20.72
N GLN A 288 11.88 30.12 -19.52
CA GLN A 288 11.51 29.11 -18.53
C GLN A 288 11.30 29.74 -17.15
N ILE A 289 10.22 29.36 -16.47
CA ILE A 289 10.12 29.55 -15.02
C ILE A 289 10.82 28.37 -14.36
N GLU A 290 11.89 28.64 -13.62
CA GLU A 290 12.70 27.63 -12.96
C GLU A 290 12.24 27.36 -11.53
N ALA A 291 11.89 28.42 -10.81
CA ALA A 291 11.51 28.36 -9.40
C ALA A 291 10.34 29.32 -9.12
N VAL A 292 9.46 28.91 -8.20
CA VAL A 292 8.36 29.75 -7.69
C VAL A 292 8.40 29.67 -6.17
N HIS A 293 8.37 30.84 -5.52
CA HIS A 293 8.32 30.96 -4.07
C HIS A 293 7.05 31.68 -3.64
N VAL A 294 6.21 30.96 -2.89
CA VAL A 294 4.93 31.46 -2.39
C VAL A 294 5.12 32.04 -0.99
N GLN A 295 4.85 33.34 -0.84
CA GLN A 295 4.96 34.04 0.46
C GLN A 295 3.72 33.82 1.34
N SER A 296 2.54 34.02 0.75
CA SER A 296 1.25 33.94 1.44
C SER A 296 0.25 33.17 0.58
N SER A 297 -0.54 32.32 1.24
CA SER A 297 -1.66 31.64 0.60
C SER A 297 -2.82 31.45 1.57
N LYS A 298 -4.05 31.53 1.06
CA LYS A 298 -5.29 31.41 1.83
C LYS A 298 -6.30 30.54 1.09
N ILE A 299 -7.08 29.76 1.85
CA ILE A 299 -8.21 28.99 1.33
C ILE A 299 -9.47 29.34 2.11
N GLU A 300 -10.53 29.68 1.41
CA GLU A 300 -11.81 30.07 2.02
C GLU A 300 -12.98 29.43 1.29
N THR A 301 -14.03 29.11 2.03
CA THR A 301 -15.32 28.67 1.48
C THR A 301 -16.28 29.86 1.44
N GLY A 302 -16.74 30.24 0.26
CA GLY A 302 -17.70 31.31 0.01
C GLY A 302 -18.95 30.84 -0.75
N LYS A 303 -19.88 31.78 -1.00
CA LYS A 303 -21.16 31.50 -1.69
C LYS A 303 -20.99 30.99 -3.12
N ASP A 304 -19.92 31.40 -3.80
CA ASP A 304 -19.60 31.03 -5.19
C ASP A 304 -18.53 29.94 -5.29
N GLY A 305 -17.90 29.64 -4.15
CA GLY A 305 -17.08 28.45 -4.03
C GLY A 305 -15.94 28.41 -3.04
N ILE A 306 -14.98 27.48 -3.18
CA ILE A 306 -13.66 27.65 -2.54
C ILE A 306 -12.89 28.58 -3.42
N VAL A 307 -12.36 29.57 -2.72
CA VAL A 307 -11.42 30.54 -3.23
C VAL A 307 -10.07 30.15 -2.67
N LEU A 308 -9.16 29.77 -3.57
CA LEU A 308 -7.75 29.66 -3.28
C LEU A 308 -7.07 30.94 -3.74
N SER A 309 -6.39 31.62 -2.83
CA SER A 309 -5.64 32.84 -3.12
C SER A 309 -4.17 32.64 -2.76
N VAL A 310 -3.29 33.04 -3.66
CA VAL A 310 -1.85 33.18 -3.43
C VAL A 310 -1.54 34.65 -3.63
N SER A 311 -0.79 35.23 -2.70
CA SER A 311 -0.44 36.65 -2.74
C SER A 311 1.05 36.87 -2.56
N GLY A 312 1.61 37.77 -3.35
CA GLY A 312 3.01 38.17 -3.27
C GLY A 312 3.99 37.06 -3.66
N ALA A 313 3.60 36.11 -4.51
CA ALA A 313 4.54 35.09 -4.97
C ALA A 313 5.66 35.70 -5.82
N THR A 314 6.84 35.09 -5.77
CA THR A 314 7.99 35.45 -6.60
C THR A 314 8.38 34.28 -7.48
N ALA A 315 8.94 34.55 -8.65
CA ALA A 315 9.39 33.50 -9.56
C ALA A 315 10.69 33.87 -10.26
N ASN A 316 11.56 32.88 -10.44
CA ASN A 316 12.82 33.03 -11.16
C ASN A 316 12.65 32.46 -12.56
N LEU A 317 13.00 33.28 -13.55
CA LEU A 317 12.93 32.93 -14.95
C LEU A 317 14.31 33.01 -15.60
N SER A 318 14.58 32.10 -16.52
CA SER A 318 15.69 32.14 -17.45
C SER A 318 15.16 32.38 -18.87
N MET A 319 15.91 33.12 -19.69
CA MET A 319 15.59 33.28 -21.11
C MET A 319 16.83 33.61 -21.92
N ASP A 320 16.77 33.32 -23.21
CA ASP A 320 17.77 33.76 -24.18
C ASP A 320 17.23 34.98 -24.92
N TRP A 321 18.06 36.01 -25.09
CA TRP A 321 17.74 37.19 -25.88
C TRP A 321 18.54 37.19 -27.18
N SER A 322 17.95 37.75 -28.23
CA SER A 322 18.63 38.03 -29.48
C SER A 322 18.12 39.33 -30.08
N TYR A 323 18.97 40.02 -30.85
CA TYR A 323 18.52 41.11 -31.68
C TYR A 323 19.20 41.10 -33.04
N THR A 324 18.52 41.68 -34.02
CA THR A 324 19.05 41.91 -35.36
C THR A 324 18.59 43.26 -35.89
N TYR A 325 19.53 44.05 -36.39
CA TYR A 325 19.23 45.30 -37.09
C TYR A 325 20.18 45.55 -38.25
N ARG A 326 19.72 46.37 -39.19
CA ARG A 326 20.49 46.71 -40.39
C ARG A 326 21.14 48.07 -40.22
N ALA A 327 22.47 48.10 -40.19
CA ALA A 327 23.27 49.32 -40.19
C ALA A 327 23.79 49.56 -41.62
N SER A 328 23.16 50.50 -42.33
CA SER A 328 23.47 50.80 -43.73
C SER A 328 23.39 49.55 -44.63
N PHE A 329 24.52 48.95 -45.04
CA PHE A 329 24.60 47.79 -45.94
C PHE A 329 24.98 46.47 -45.25
N PHE A 330 25.23 46.46 -43.93
CA PHE A 330 25.52 45.24 -43.16
C PHE A 330 24.43 44.97 -42.10
N GLU A 331 24.27 43.70 -41.75
CA GLU A 331 23.36 43.23 -40.71
C GLU A 331 24.16 42.93 -39.45
N ILE A 332 23.75 43.52 -38.32
CA ILE A 332 24.37 43.32 -37.01
C ILE A 332 23.36 42.53 -36.18
N SER A 333 23.82 41.38 -35.66
CA SER A 333 23.06 40.56 -34.74
C SER A 333 23.90 40.21 -33.52
N ASP A 334 23.24 40.09 -32.38
CA ASP A 334 23.86 39.60 -31.15
C ASP A 334 22.86 38.75 -30.37
N HIS A 335 23.36 37.95 -29.43
CA HIS A 335 22.57 37.07 -28.57
C HIS A 335 23.24 36.88 -27.22
N GLY A 336 22.46 36.47 -26.23
CA GLY A 336 22.96 36.11 -24.91
C GLY A 336 21.84 35.59 -24.02
N ASP A 337 22.14 35.42 -22.74
CA ASP A 337 21.20 34.97 -21.73
C ASP A 337 20.76 36.13 -20.81
N ALA A 338 19.59 35.95 -20.20
CA ALA A 338 19.03 36.86 -19.22
C ALA A 338 18.28 36.07 -18.14
N SER A 339 18.35 36.57 -16.91
CA SER A 339 17.54 36.11 -15.78
C SER A 339 16.50 37.16 -15.44
N VAL A 340 15.28 36.74 -15.13
CA VAL A 340 14.18 37.63 -14.75
C VAL A 340 13.62 37.21 -13.40
N GLU A 341 13.46 38.16 -12.49
CA GLU A 341 12.78 37.96 -11.21
C GLU A 341 11.36 38.57 -11.30
N VAL A 342 10.35 37.72 -11.17
CA VAL A 342 8.94 38.14 -11.08
C VAL A 342 8.61 38.48 -9.64
N LYS A 343 7.99 39.65 -9.42
CA LYS A 343 7.62 40.18 -8.10
C LYS A 343 6.13 40.47 -8.01
N GLY A 344 5.56 40.19 -6.84
CA GLY A 344 4.15 40.49 -6.56
C GLY A 344 3.21 39.71 -7.48
N MET A 345 3.44 38.41 -7.67
CA MET A 345 2.52 37.55 -8.41
C MET A 345 1.36 37.11 -7.51
N ASP A 346 0.17 37.57 -7.86
CA ASP A 346 -1.08 37.24 -7.19
C ASP A 346 -1.89 36.28 -8.06
N LEU A 347 -2.48 35.26 -7.43
CA LEU A 347 -3.29 34.25 -8.10
C LEU A 347 -4.55 34.00 -7.29
N LYS A 348 -5.71 34.04 -7.96
CA LYS A 348 -7.01 33.73 -7.37
C LYS A 348 -7.74 32.70 -8.22
N ILE A 349 -8.06 31.57 -7.60
CA ILE A 349 -8.80 30.47 -8.22
C ILE A 349 -10.11 30.29 -7.46
N THR A 350 -11.22 30.36 -8.18
CA THR A 350 -12.55 30.04 -7.67
C THR A 350 -13.09 28.83 -8.44
N ALA A 351 -13.28 27.70 -7.76
CA ALA A 351 -13.56 26.40 -8.39
C ALA A 351 -14.74 25.72 -7.74
N ALA A 352 -15.62 25.03 -8.51
CA ALA A 352 -16.91 24.49 -8.09
C ALA A 352 -17.24 22.99 -8.15
N LEU A 353 -17.46 22.32 -7.02
CA LEU A 353 -17.86 20.92 -6.93
C LEU A 353 -19.37 20.77 -7.02
N VAL A 354 -19.77 19.98 -7.99
CA VAL A 354 -21.15 19.56 -8.17
C VAL A 354 -21.20 18.04 -8.24
N ASN A 355 -22.33 17.49 -7.85
CA ASN A 355 -22.67 16.12 -8.13
C ASN A 355 -23.02 15.97 -9.61
N ASP A 356 -22.37 15.05 -10.29
CA ASP A 356 -22.66 14.66 -11.66
C ASP A 356 -22.93 13.16 -11.69
N ASN A 357 -24.22 12.78 -11.62
CA ASN A 357 -24.69 11.39 -11.65
C ASN A 357 -23.99 10.46 -10.64
N GLY A 358 -23.81 10.91 -9.40
CA GLY A 358 -23.18 10.13 -8.34
C GLY A 358 -21.64 10.15 -8.36
N SER A 359 -21.04 10.95 -9.23
CA SER A 359 -19.62 11.35 -9.18
C SER A 359 -19.51 12.82 -8.75
N LEU A 360 -18.32 13.26 -8.31
CA LEU A 360 -18.03 14.68 -8.13
C LEU A 360 -17.40 15.26 -9.41
N LYS A 361 -17.67 16.54 -9.67
CA LYS A 361 -17.15 17.28 -10.81
C LYS A 361 -16.78 18.70 -10.41
N ILE A 362 -15.66 19.22 -10.91
CA ILE A 362 -15.26 20.62 -10.74
C ILE A 362 -15.76 21.44 -11.92
N VAL A 363 -16.26 22.63 -11.61
CA VAL A 363 -16.67 23.68 -12.52
C VAL A 363 -15.85 24.91 -12.17
N SER A 364 -14.83 25.21 -12.97
CA SER A 364 -14.04 26.44 -12.81
C SER A 364 -14.95 27.67 -12.97
N ARG A 365 -14.89 28.62 -12.06
CA ARG A 365 -15.66 29.87 -12.11
C ARG A 365 -14.79 31.04 -12.53
N GLU A 366 -13.69 31.24 -11.80
CA GLU A 366 -12.77 32.36 -11.97
C GLU A 366 -11.34 31.84 -11.80
N ASN A 367 -10.44 32.30 -12.66
CA ASN A 367 -9.02 32.10 -12.51
C ASN A 367 -8.34 33.38 -12.97
N ASP A 368 -7.76 34.11 -12.03
CA ASP A 368 -7.11 35.38 -12.26
C ASP A 368 -5.68 35.30 -11.76
N CYS A 369 -4.74 35.77 -12.57
CA CYS A 369 -3.31 35.79 -12.27
C CYS A 369 -2.77 37.14 -12.70
N THR A 370 -2.23 37.89 -11.75
CA THR A 370 -1.65 39.22 -11.99
C THR A 370 -0.21 39.27 -11.50
N VAL A 371 0.62 40.04 -12.19
CA VAL A 371 2.02 40.28 -11.80
C VAL A 371 2.21 41.78 -11.62
N GLU A 372 2.66 42.18 -10.43
CA GLU A 372 2.92 43.59 -10.12
C GLU A 372 4.10 44.15 -10.94
N ASN A 373 5.25 43.46 -10.91
CA ASN A 373 6.44 43.90 -11.62
C ASN A 373 7.41 42.76 -11.91
N ILE A 374 8.40 43.00 -12.78
CA ILE A 374 9.54 42.11 -13.02
C ILE A 374 10.85 42.91 -13.02
N ASP A 375 11.94 42.25 -12.62
CA ASP A 375 13.30 42.77 -12.74
C ASP A 375 14.09 41.91 -13.72
N ILE A 376 14.64 42.54 -14.77
CA ILE A 376 15.39 41.85 -15.83
C ILE A 376 16.89 42.09 -15.64
N HIS A 377 17.67 41.01 -15.63
CA HIS A 377 19.12 41.05 -15.56
C HIS A 377 19.69 40.38 -16.81
N ILE A 378 20.40 41.16 -17.62
CA ILE A 378 20.95 40.71 -18.90
C ILE A 378 22.46 40.52 -18.75
N ASN A 379 22.95 39.36 -19.16
CA ASN A 379 24.38 39.08 -19.24
C ASN A 379 24.89 39.51 -20.62
N GLY A 380 25.70 40.57 -20.69
CA GLY A 380 26.20 41.13 -21.97
C GLY A 380 26.76 42.55 -21.87
N GLY A 381 27.55 42.99 -22.86
CA GLY A 381 28.35 44.22 -22.79
C GLY A 381 27.75 45.49 -23.43
N ALA A 382 26.51 45.47 -23.92
CA ALA A 382 25.91 46.59 -24.64
C ALA A 382 24.99 47.44 -23.75
N SER A 383 25.49 48.57 -23.22
CA SER A 383 24.73 49.42 -22.27
C SER A 383 23.41 49.99 -22.80
N TRP A 384 23.24 50.14 -24.12
CA TRP A 384 21.98 50.61 -24.72
C TRP A 384 20.89 49.53 -24.77
N LEU A 385 21.26 48.25 -24.61
CA LEU A 385 20.36 47.11 -24.68
C LEU A 385 19.43 47.04 -23.45
N TYR A 386 19.92 47.41 -22.26
CA TYR A 386 19.18 47.26 -21.00
C TYR A 386 17.85 48.02 -20.99
N GLN A 387 17.86 49.33 -21.24
CA GLN A 387 16.63 50.12 -21.22
C GLN A 387 15.71 49.76 -22.39
N GLY A 388 16.29 49.48 -23.56
CA GLY A 388 15.52 49.07 -24.74
C GLY A 388 14.79 47.74 -24.56
N VAL A 389 15.42 46.76 -23.91
CA VAL A 389 14.80 45.45 -23.62
C VAL A 389 13.75 45.56 -22.53
N VAL A 390 14.03 46.30 -21.46
CA VAL A 390 13.04 46.53 -20.37
C VAL A 390 11.79 47.21 -20.93
N ASP A 391 11.94 48.36 -21.61
CA ASP A 391 10.79 49.10 -22.17
C ASP A 391 10.02 48.29 -23.22
N ALA A 392 10.73 47.46 -24.00
CA ALA A 392 10.14 46.69 -25.08
C ALA A 392 9.46 45.42 -24.62
N PHE A 393 9.96 44.74 -23.59
CA PHE A 393 9.55 43.38 -23.23
C PHE A 393 8.86 43.26 -21.88
N GLN A 394 9.00 44.21 -20.95
CA GLN A 394 8.47 44.08 -19.60
C GLN A 394 6.98 43.70 -19.57
N LYS A 395 6.14 44.46 -20.29
CA LYS A 395 4.70 44.18 -20.38
C LYS A 395 4.37 42.87 -21.07
N MET A 396 5.16 42.47 -22.07
CA MET A 396 4.93 41.21 -22.79
C MET A 396 5.35 40.00 -21.98
N ILE A 397 6.45 40.09 -21.22
CA ILE A 397 6.88 39.04 -20.28
C ILE A 397 5.81 38.90 -19.19
N ILE A 398 5.38 40.01 -18.56
CA ILE A 398 4.28 40.02 -17.57
C ILE A 398 3.05 39.31 -18.12
N SER A 399 2.52 39.77 -19.27
CA SER A 399 1.32 39.20 -19.87
C SER A 399 1.49 37.72 -20.27
N THR A 400 2.69 37.33 -20.70
CA THR A 400 3.01 35.94 -21.05
C THR A 400 3.06 35.05 -19.82
N VAL A 401 3.63 35.52 -18.70
CA VAL A 401 3.63 34.81 -17.42
C VAL A 401 2.19 34.64 -16.92
N GLU A 402 1.42 35.73 -16.80
CA GLU A 402 0.03 35.73 -16.33
C GLU A 402 -0.83 34.74 -17.12
N LYS A 403 -0.74 34.79 -18.45
CA LYS A 403 -1.50 33.92 -19.35
C LYS A 403 -1.05 32.46 -19.26
N THR A 404 0.25 32.20 -19.27
CA THR A 404 0.79 30.82 -19.27
C THR A 404 0.51 30.12 -17.94
N VAL A 405 0.69 30.83 -16.81
CA VAL A 405 0.35 30.33 -15.48
C VAL A 405 -1.15 30.02 -15.39
N SER A 406 -2.01 30.95 -15.84
CA SER A 406 -3.46 30.75 -15.85
C SER A 406 -3.89 29.53 -16.67
N ILE A 407 -3.36 29.36 -17.88
CA ILE A 407 -3.61 28.18 -18.72
C ILE A 407 -3.19 26.90 -18.00
N LYS A 408 -1.98 26.92 -17.40
CA LYS A 408 -1.42 25.73 -16.75
C LYS A 408 -2.21 25.32 -15.51
N ILE A 409 -2.73 26.27 -14.76
CA ILE A 409 -3.61 26.02 -13.62
C ILE A 409 -4.91 25.38 -14.08
N VAL A 410 -5.55 25.92 -15.13
CA VAL A 410 -6.78 25.33 -15.68
C VAL A 410 -6.54 23.90 -16.18
N GLU A 411 -5.39 23.62 -16.82
CA GLU A 411 -5.01 22.27 -17.20
C GLU A 411 -4.90 21.33 -15.98
N LYS A 412 -4.23 21.78 -14.90
CA LYS A 412 -4.08 20.98 -13.67
C LYS A 412 -5.44 20.77 -12.98
N MET A 413 -6.32 21.76 -12.99
CA MET A 413 -7.70 21.63 -12.50
C MET A 413 -8.53 20.64 -13.32
N LYS A 414 -8.40 20.62 -14.65
CA LYS A 414 -9.07 19.62 -15.49
C LYS A 414 -8.59 18.20 -15.20
N LYS A 415 -7.28 18.03 -14.92
CA LYS A 415 -6.74 16.74 -14.47
C LYS A 415 -7.35 16.31 -13.13
N LEU A 416 -7.56 17.24 -12.20
CA LEU A 416 -8.33 16.92 -11.01
C LEU A 416 -9.76 16.52 -11.34
N ASP A 417 -10.46 17.32 -12.15
CA ASP A 417 -11.87 17.07 -12.45
C ASP A 417 -12.07 15.67 -13.05
N SER A 418 -11.20 15.29 -13.99
CA SER A 418 -11.19 13.94 -14.57
C SER A 418 -10.97 12.86 -13.50
N PHE A 419 -10.11 13.14 -12.52
CA PHE A 419 -9.87 12.23 -11.41
C PHE A 419 -11.10 12.08 -10.49
N LEU A 420 -11.71 13.20 -10.09
CA LEU A 420 -12.95 13.22 -9.27
C LEU A 420 -14.05 12.38 -9.90
N GLN A 421 -14.21 12.52 -11.21
CA GLN A 421 -15.20 11.78 -11.96
C GLN A 421 -14.87 10.29 -12.06
N SER A 422 -13.57 9.93 -12.00
CA SER A 422 -13.08 8.55 -12.02
C SER A 422 -13.21 7.80 -10.69
N LEU A 423 -13.58 8.47 -9.59
CA LEU A 423 -13.76 7.82 -8.31
C LEU A 423 -14.77 6.66 -8.41
N PRO A 424 -14.46 5.50 -7.79
CA PRO A 424 -15.30 4.34 -7.92
C PRO A 424 -16.65 4.61 -7.25
N LYS A 425 -17.74 4.42 -8.01
CA LYS A 425 -19.11 4.50 -7.49
C LYS A 425 -19.50 3.32 -6.60
N GLN A 426 -18.70 2.26 -6.60
CA GLN A 426 -18.86 1.12 -5.71
C GLN A 426 -17.52 0.47 -5.40
N ARG A 427 -17.39 -0.15 -4.24
CA ARG A 427 -16.21 -0.91 -3.84
C ARG A 427 -16.59 -2.31 -3.40
N LYS A 428 -16.04 -3.33 -4.08
CA LYS A 428 -16.20 -4.72 -3.67
C LYS A 428 -15.51 -4.96 -2.32
N ILE A 429 -16.23 -5.57 -1.38
CA ILE A 429 -15.68 -5.99 -0.08
C ILE A 429 -15.23 -7.44 -0.18
N ASP A 430 -16.12 -8.31 -0.66
CA ASP A 430 -15.85 -9.73 -0.93
C ASP A 430 -16.81 -10.27 -2.00
N ASP A 431 -16.91 -11.58 -2.13
CA ASP A 431 -17.77 -12.22 -3.14
C ASP A 431 -19.28 -12.08 -2.87
N SER A 432 -19.67 -11.66 -1.67
CA SER A 432 -21.06 -11.50 -1.24
C SER A 432 -21.52 -10.04 -1.24
N ALA A 433 -20.63 -9.09 -0.96
CA ALA A 433 -21.00 -7.69 -0.75
C ALA A 433 -20.08 -6.68 -1.46
N ALA A 434 -20.69 -5.57 -1.88
CA ALA A 434 -20.02 -4.34 -2.26
C ALA A 434 -20.60 -3.17 -1.44
N VAL A 435 -19.93 -2.03 -1.40
CA VAL A 435 -20.45 -0.80 -0.81
C VAL A 435 -20.68 0.24 -1.89
N ASN A 436 -21.83 0.90 -1.82
CA ASN A 436 -22.19 2.00 -2.69
C ASN A 436 -21.45 3.28 -2.26
N LEU A 437 -20.60 3.80 -3.14
CA LEU A 437 -19.80 5.00 -2.91
C LEU A 437 -20.30 6.19 -3.74
N THR A 438 -21.51 6.12 -4.31
CA THR A 438 -22.07 7.26 -5.05
C THR A 438 -22.31 8.45 -4.15
N PHE A 439 -21.93 9.63 -4.64
CA PHE A 439 -22.27 10.89 -3.99
C PHE A 439 -23.77 11.13 -4.13
N THR A 440 -24.45 11.52 -3.05
CA THR A 440 -25.93 11.60 -3.02
C THR A 440 -26.48 13.01 -3.24
N GLY A 441 -25.60 14.02 -3.22
CA GLY A 441 -25.93 15.41 -3.48
C GLY A 441 -24.68 16.23 -3.76
N ASN A 442 -24.87 17.53 -3.98
CA ASN A 442 -23.78 18.48 -4.04
C ASN A 442 -23.12 18.62 -2.65
N PRO A 443 -21.80 18.83 -2.58
CA PRO A 443 -21.14 19.16 -1.33
C PRO A 443 -21.75 20.38 -0.63
N VAL A 444 -21.77 20.36 0.70
CA VAL A 444 -22.27 21.45 1.54
C VAL A 444 -21.09 22.26 2.05
N LEU A 445 -21.13 23.58 1.86
CA LEU A 445 -20.11 24.49 2.40
C LEU A 445 -20.54 25.04 3.76
N GLY A 446 -19.69 24.86 4.76
CA GLY A 446 -19.79 25.56 6.04
C GLY A 446 -18.87 26.78 6.09
N ASN A 447 -18.69 27.36 7.27
CA ASN A 447 -17.68 28.40 7.50
C ASN A 447 -16.30 27.76 7.55
N SER A 448 -15.55 27.84 6.45
CA SER A 448 -14.25 27.18 6.25
C SER A 448 -14.32 25.66 6.39
N SER A 449 -15.40 25.04 5.89
CA SER A 449 -15.53 23.59 5.89
C SER A 449 -16.29 23.08 4.66
N VAL A 450 -16.05 21.83 4.29
CA VAL A 450 -16.73 21.17 3.18
C VAL A 450 -17.25 19.83 3.66
N GLU A 451 -18.54 19.56 3.51
CA GLU A 451 -19.15 18.28 3.80
C GLU A 451 -19.62 17.60 2.52
N VAL A 452 -19.40 16.30 2.42
CA VAL A 452 -19.82 15.49 1.28
C VAL A 452 -20.54 14.24 1.78
N ASP A 453 -21.73 13.99 1.24
CA ASP A 453 -22.53 12.81 1.54
C ASP A 453 -22.36 11.75 0.45
N ILE A 454 -22.09 10.50 0.85
CA ILE A 454 -22.12 9.32 0.00
C ILE A 454 -23.20 8.35 0.48
N ASN A 455 -23.70 7.52 -0.43
CA ASN A 455 -24.75 6.55 -0.11
C ASN A 455 -24.32 5.60 1.02
N GLY A 456 -23.14 4.98 0.90
CA GLY A 456 -22.51 4.20 1.97
C GLY A 456 -23.16 2.85 2.28
N LEU A 457 -24.32 2.51 1.71
CA LEU A 457 -25.01 1.24 1.99
C LEU A 457 -24.33 0.07 1.29
N PHE A 458 -24.47 -1.11 1.90
CA PHE A 458 -24.02 -2.37 1.32
C PHE A 458 -25.00 -2.82 0.22
N LEU A 459 -24.42 -3.26 -0.90
CA LEU A 459 -25.12 -3.78 -2.06
C LEU A 459 -24.88 -5.30 -2.18
N PRO A 460 -25.92 -6.09 -2.45
CA PRO A 460 -25.74 -7.48 -2.84
C PRO A 460 -25.13 -7.57 -4.25
N LYS A 461 -24.60 -8.74 -4.59
CA LYS A 461 -24.12 -9.01 -5.94
C LYS A 461 -25.31 -9.23 -6.89
N GLY A 462 -25.58 -8.28 -7.80
CA GLY A 462 -26.65 -8.33 -8.81
C GLY A 462 -27.63 -7.15 -8.69
N ASP A 463 -28.25 -6.75 -9.80
CA ASP A 463 -28.97 -5.46 -9.98
C ASP A 463 -30.30 -5.28 -9.22
N ASP A 464 -30.75 -6.25 -8.42
CA ASP A 464 -32.19 -6.33 -8.06
C ASP A 464 -32.59 -6.03 -6.61
N ILE A 465 -31.72 -5.43 -5.77
CA ILE A 465 -32.16 -5.00 -4.43
C ILE A 465 -31.63 -3.61 -4.09
N LYS A 466 -32.52 -2.62 -4.15
CA LYS A 466 -32.31 -1.31 -3.54
C LYS A 466 -32.54 -1.43 -2.03
N VAL A 467 -31.46 -1.32 -1.26
CA VAL A 467 -31.57 -1.08 0.18
C VAL A 467 -31.93 0.39 0.34
N SER A 468 -33.09 0.68 0.94
CA SER A 468 -33.56 2.03 1.20
C SER A 468 -33.47 2.31 2.69
N GLY A 469 -32.64 3.27 3.08
CA GLY A 469 -32.49 3.75 4.44
C GLY A 469 -33.26 5.06 4.71
N SER A 470 -33.53 5.34 5.97
CA SER A 470 -34.07 6.62 6.44
C SER A 470 -32.97 7.42 7.15
N ARG A 471 -32.84 8.73 6.85
CA ARG A 471 -31.82 9.61 7.44
C ARG A 471 -32.17 9.98 8.88
N SER A 472 -31.17 9.97 9.75
CA SER A 472 -31.21 10.71 11.03
C SER A 472 -30.43 12.03 10.88
N SER A 473 -30.82 13.04 11.66
CA SER A 473 -30.27 14.41 11.56
C SER A 473 -28.75 14.48 11.59
N SER A 474 -28.17 15.42 10.83
CA SER A 474 -26.73 15.65 10.72
C SER A 474 -26.03 15.75 12.08
N PHE A 475 -24.96 14.96 12.21
CA PHE A 475 -24.18 14.74 13.42
C PHE A 475 -23.05 15.76 13.55
N PHE A 476 -23.10 16.68 14.52
CA PHE A 476 -21.91 17.49 14.86
C PHE A 476 -21.70 17.59 16.36
N GLY A 477 -20.74 16.82 16.87
CA GLY A 477 -20.26 16.84 18.25
C GLY A 477 -18.74 16.95 18.35
N GLY A 478 -18.23 18.18 18.44
CA GLY A 478 -17.19 18.55 19.41
C GLY A 478 -15.70 18.27 19.14
N VAL A 479 -15.28 17.54 18.11
CA VAL A 479 -13.85 17.24 17.90
C VAL A 479 -13.33 17.88 16.60
N LYS A 480 -12.56 18.96 16.74
CA LYS A 480 -11.90 19.64 15.60
C LYS A 480 -10.66 18.82 15.17
N ARG A 481 -10.81 18.05 14.09
CA ARG A 481 -9.73 17.36 13.35
C ARG A 481 -9.82 17.73 11.88
N MET A 482 -8.79 17.41 11.09
CA MET A 482 -8.77 17.74 9.66
C MET A 482 -9.96 17.11 8.90
N VAL A 483 -10.28 15.85 9.19
CA VAL A 483 -11.38 15.10 8.58
C VAL A 483 -12.23 14.43 9.64
N THR A 484 -13.55 14.45 9.46
CA THR A 484 -14.52 13.68 10.23
C THR A 484 -15.36 12.83 9.29
N ILE A 485 -15.35 11.51 9.49
CA ILE A 485 -16.17 10.56 8.73
C ILE A 485 -17.29 10.09 9.64
N SER A 486 -18.52 10.48 9.33
CA SER A 486 -19.71 10.03 10.05
C SER A 486 -20.34 8.85 9.31
N VAL A 487 -20.67 7.79 10.04
CA VAL A 487 -21.26 6.55 9.53
C VAL A 487 -22.54 6.27 10.30
N GLU A 488 -23.67 6.25 9.61
CA GLU A 488 -24.98 6.00 10.22
C GLU A 488 -25.18 4.52 10.58
N GLU A 489 -26.05 4.26 11.55
CA GLU A 489 -26.48 2.91 11.96
C GLU A 489 -26.97 2.06 10.77
N GLU A 490 -27.61 2.69 9.80
CA GLU A 490 -28.15 2.03 8.60
C GLU A 490 -27.05 1.40 7.72
N VAL A 491 -25.82 1.94 7.74
CA VAL A 491 -24.69 1.32 7.04
C VAL A 491 -24.42 -0.08 7.60
N PHE A 492 -24.45 -0.23 8.93
CA PHE A 492 -24.25 -1.52 9.59
C PHE A 492 -25.43 -2.46 9.37
N ASN A 493 -26.67 -1.96 9.46
CA ASN A 493 -27.88 -2.76 9.20
C ASN A 493 -27.97 -3.23 7.74
N SER A 494 -27.54 -2.41 6.77
CA SER A 494 -27.46 -2.82 5.38
C SER A 494 -26.44 -3.93 5.16
N ALA A 495 -25.28 -3.87 5.85
CA ALA A 495 -24.27 -4.90 5.79
C ALA A 495 -24.80 -6.24 6.33
N THR A 496 -25.44 -6.23 7.50
CA THR A 496 -25.99 -7.45 8.11
C THR A 496 -27.09 -8.05 7.26
N LEU A 497 -27.92 -7.23 6.61
CA LEU A 497 -28.95 -7.67 5.68
C LEU A 497 -28.36 -8.35 4.43
N VAL A 498 -27.36 -7.73 3.79
CA VAL A 498 -26.73 -8.29 2.57
C VAL A 498 -26.07 -9.64 2.84
N TYR A 499 -25.27 -9.75 3.90
CA TYR A 499 -24.60 -11.00 4.25
C TYR A 499 -25.58 -12.10 4.70
N PHE A 500 -26.69 -11.73 5.37
CA PHE A 500 -27.75 -12.67 5.71
C PHE A 500 -28.43 -13.21 4.45
N ASN A 501 -28.84 -12.33 3.53
CA ASN A 501 -29.50 -12.70 2.27
C ASN A 501 -28.59 -13.54 1.36
N ALA A 502 -27.27 -13.31 1.40
CA ALA A 502 -26.28 -14.12 0.70
C ALA A 502 -26.12 -15.53 1.30
N LYS A 503 -26.77 -15.85 2.43
CA LYS A 503 -26.72 -17.14 3.15
C LYS A 503 -25.30 -17.55 3.58
N VAL A 504 -24.40 -16.57 3.75
CA VAL A 504 -23.00 -16.81 4.17
C VAL A 504 -22.78 -16.64 5.67
N MET A 505 -23.77 -16.16 6.41
CA MET A 505 -23.72 -16.09 7.88
C MET A 505 -24.01 -17.46 8.54
N ARG A 506 -23.18 -18.46 8.20
CA ARG A 506 -23.21 -19.81 8.74
C ARG A 506 -21.80 -20.24 9.12
N LEU A 507 -21.69 -20.94 10.24
CA LEU A 507 -20.45 -21.45 10.81
C LEU A 507 -20.60 -22.96 11.02
N VAL A 508 -19.73 -23.73 10.37
CA VAL A 508 -19.68 -25.18 10.49
C VAL A 508 -18.32 -25.56 11.07
N ILE A 509 -18.32 -26.23 12.21
CA ILE A 509 -17.11 -26.62 12.95
C ILE A 509 -17.14 -28.14 13.17
N GLY A 510 -16.28 -28.86 12.46
CA GLY A 510 -16.07 -30.30 12.61
C GLY A 510 -14.65 -30.67 13.05
N GLU A 511 -13.82 -29.68 13.38
CA GLU A 511 -12.41 -29.85 13.78
C GLU A 511 -12.08 -29.00 15.01
N THR A 512 -11.13 -29.45 15.82
CA THR A 512 -10.59 -28.73 16.97
C THR A 512 -9.56 -27.68 16.52
N LYS A 513 -9.12 -26.82 17.45
CA LYS A 513 -8.08 -25.81 17.19
C LYS A 513 -6.75 -26.40 16.69
N ASN A 514 -6.47 -27.68 16.98
CA ASN A 514 -5.25 -28.36 16.58
C ASN A 514 -5.39 -29.11 15.24
N GLY A 515 -6.53 -28.95 14.55
CA GLY A 515 -6.82 -29.63 13.28
C GLY A 515 -7.23 -31.10 13.45
N SER A 516 -7.47 -31.58 14.67
CA SER A 516 -8.03 -32.91 14.89
C SER A 516 -9.54 -32.89 14.65
N ILE A 517 -10.10 -34.01 14.19
CA ILE A 517 -11.55 -34.14 14.02
C ILE A 517 -12.23 -33.96 15.38
N LEU A 518 -13.29 -33.14 15.41
CA LEU A 518 -14.09 -32.89 16.60
C LEU A 518 -14.89 -34.15 16.97
N SER A 519 -14.79 -34.58 18.22
CA SER A 519 -15.46 -35.77 18.73
C SER A 519 -16.39 -35.42 19.90
N THR A 520 -17.41 -36.26 20.12
CA THR A 520 -18.29 -36.15 21.28
C THR A 520 -17.53 -36.29 22.61
N SER A 521 -16.37 -36.95 22.61
CA SER A 521 -15.49 -37.04 23.79
C SER A 521 -14.89 -35.71 24.20
N ASP A 522 -14.58 -34.83 23.25
CA ASP A 522 -14.08 -33.47 23.50
C ASP A 522 -15.09 -32.63 24.28
N TRP A 523 -16.39 -32.98 24.19
CA TRP A 523 -17.50 -32.27 24.83
C TRP A 523 -18.11 -33.02 26.01
N LYS A 524 -17.54 -34.15 26.44
CA LYS A 524 -18.08 -35.00 27.51
C LYS A 524 -18.38 -34.26 28.82
N LEU A 525 -17.59 -33.25 29.15
CA LEU A 525 -17.76 -32.44 30.37
C LEU A 525 -18.87 -31.39 30.24
N ILE A 526 -19.13 -30.89 29.03
CA ILE A 526 -20.08 -29.82 28.76
C ILE A 526 -21.44 -30.39 28.35
N LEU A 527 -21.42 -31.49 27.57
CA LEU A 527 -22.57 -32.21 27.06
C LEU A 527 -22.51 -33.72 27.39
N PRO A 528 -22.55 -34.14 28.66
CA PRO A 528 -22.48 -35.55 29.05
C PRO A 528 -23.49 -36.47 28.35
N GLU A 529 -24.74 -36.04 28.16
CA GLU A 529 -25.75 -36.85 27.48
C GLU A 529 -25.42 -37.09 25.99
N LEU A 530 -24.72 -36.16 25.33
CA LEU A 530 -24.24 -36.35 23.96
C LEU A 530 -23.24 -37.51 23.89
N TYR A 531 -22.28 -37.55 24.81
CA TYR A 531 -21.27 -38.61 24.87
C TYR A 531 -21.86 -39.97 25.28
N LYS A 532 -22.85 -39.99 26.19
CA LYS A 532 -23.51 -41.24 26.60
C LYS A 532 -24.22 -41.94 25.45
N HIS A 533 -24.91 -41.17 24.60
CA HIS A 533 -25.66 -41.72 23.46
C HIS A 533 -24.77 -41.99 22.24
N TYR A 534 -23.71 -41.20 22.05
CA TYR A 534 -22.83 -41.28 20.88
C TYR A 534 -21.35 -41.22 21.30
N PRO A 535 -20.81 -42.25 21.98
CA PRO A 535 -19.46 -42.22 22.52
C PRO A 535 -18.39 -42.24 21.42
N ASP A 536 -17.48 -41.27 21.46
CA ASP A 536 -16.34 -41.12 20.55
C ASP A 536 -16.71 -40.91 19.06
N ASN A 537 -17.99 -40.68 18.76
CA ASN A 537 -18.47 -40.31 17.43
C ASN A 537 -17.89 -38.96 16.98
N LYS A 538 -17.71 -38.81 15.67
CA LYS A 538 -17.39 -37.50 15.07
C LYS A 538 -18.60 -36.59 15.20
N MET A 539 -18.36 -35.33 15.49
CA MET A 539 -19.43 -34.34 15.64
C MET A 539 -19.14 -33.04 14.89
N VAL A 540 -20.21 -32.33 14.56
CA VAL A 540 -20.16 -31.04 13.89
C VAL A 540 -21.11 -30.08 14.59
N PHE A 541 -20.61 -28.90 14.97
CA PHE A 541 -21.46 -27.77 15.29
C PHE A 541 -21.81 -27.01 14.03
N ASN A 542 -23.09 -26.78 13.81
CA ASN A 542 -23.58 -25.99 12.70
C ASN A 542 -24.42 -24.83 13.24
N MET A 543 -23.86 -23.64 13.16
CA MET A 543 -24.44 -22.42 13.71
C MET A 543 -24.84 -21.49 12.57
N SER A 544 -26.08 -21.04 12.54
CA SER A 544 -26.60 -20.13 11.51
C SER A 544 -27.51 -19.08 12.12
N VAL A 545 -27.38 -17.84 11.65
CA VAL A 545 -28.36 -16.81 12.02
C VAL A 545 -29.70 -17.03 11.32
N THR A 546 -30.79 -16.74 12.02
CA THR A 546 -32.17 -16.94 11.53
C THR A 546 -32.82 -15.65 11.04
N SER A 547 -32.23 -14.49 11.33
CA SER A 547 -32.62 -13.18 10.82
C SER A 547 -31.38 -12.28 10.69
N PRO A 548 -31.43 -11.19 9.90
CA PRO A 548 -30.36 -10.20 9.88
C PRO A 548 -30.07 -9.69 11.31
N PRO A 549 -28.79 -9.68 11.75
CA PRO A 549 -28.42 -9.03 13.00
C PRO A 549 -28.84 -7.56 13.02
N ALA A 550 -29.54 -7.14 14.07
CA ALA A 550 -29.99 -5.75 14.23
C ALA A 550 -28.95 -4.97 15.01
N VAL A 551 -28.37 -3.94 14.40
CA VAL A 551 -27.36 -3.06 14.99
C VAL A 551 -28.05 -1.81 15.51
N LYS A 552 -27.65 -1.37 16.71
CA LYS A 552 -28.13 -0.16 17.36
C LYS A 552 -26.98 0.64 17.92
N ILE A 553 -26.89 1.91 17.56
CA ILE A 553 -25.83 2.82 17.98
C ILE A 553 -26.39 3.85 18.95
N THR A 554 -25.78 3.92 20.13
CA THR A 554 -26.12 4.88 21.19
C THR A 554 -24.90 5.69 21.56
N GLU A 555 -25.07 6.74 22.36
CA GLU A 555 -23.95 7.53 22.90
C GLU A 555 -22.97 6.71 23.76
N ASN A 556 -23.39 5.52 24.22
CA ASN A 556 -22.58 4.62 25.04
C ASN A 556 -21.84 3.55 24.23
N GLY A 557 -22.03 3.50 22.91
CA GLY A 557 -21.40 2.51 22.04
C GLY A 557 -22.36 1.83 21.07
N ILE A 558 -21.85 0.77 20.43
CA ILE A 558 -22.56 -0.02 19.42
C ILE A 558 -23.02 -1.34 20.05
N ASP A 559 -24.32 -1.61 19.94
CA ASP A 559 -24.92 -2.87 20.35
C ASP A 559 -25.50 -3.61 19.15
N ALA A 560 -25.59 -4.93 19.23
CA ALA A 560 -26.32 -5.73 18.26
C ALA A 560 -27.08 -6.89 18.88
N THR A 561 -28.19 -7.26 18.26
CA THR A 561 -28.98 -8.45 18.62
C THR A 561 -28.87 -9.49 17.49
N ILE A 562 -28.46 -10.70 17.85
CA ILE A 562 -28.23 -11.81 16.91
C ILE A 562 -29.17 -12.96 17.27
N GLN A 563 -30.04 -13.35 16.33
CA GLN A 563 -30.82 -14.58 16.47
C GLN A 563 -30.07 -15.75 15.85
N LEU A 564 -29.60 -16.68 16.68
CA LEU A 564 -28.71 -17.78 16.32
C LEU A 564 -29.41 -19.13 16.52
N GLU A 565 -29.32 -20.01 15.54
CA GLU A 565 -29.65 -21.42 15.71
C GLU A 565 -28.37 -22.25 15.71
N ILE A 566 -28.24 -23.13 16.71
CA ILE A 566 -27.10 -24.02 16.90
C ILE A 566 -27.61 -25.46 16.74
N ALA A 567 -27.18 -26.14 15.69
CA ALA A 567 -27.39 -27.56 15.49
C ALA A 567 -26.15 -28.35 15.89
N ILE A 568 -26.37 -29.45 16.61
CA ILE A 568 -25.35 -30.42 16.99
C ILE A 568 -25.62 -31.67 16.17
N ASP A 569 -24.71 -31.96 15.25
CA ASP A 569 -24.80 -33.09 14.34
C ASP A 569 -23.70 -34.10 14.70
N VAL A 570 -24.02 -35.39 14.70
CA VAL A 570 -23.06 -36.48 14.92
C VAL A 570 -23.04 -37.40 13.71
N GLN A 571 -21.88 -37.97 13.42
CA GLN A 571 -21.76 -39.04 12.43
C GLN A 571 -21.84 -40.38 13.15
N ASP A 572 -22.92 -41.12 12.92
CA ASP A 572 -23.16 -42.43 13.52
C ASP A 572 -23.40 -43.48 12.44
N SER A 573 -22.64 -44.57 12.47
CA SER A 573 -22.70 -45.65 11.47
C SER A 573 -22.63 -45.19 10.00
N GLY A 574 -21.95 -44.07 9.74
CA GLY A 574 -21.78 -43.47 8.40
C GLY A 574 -22.83 -42.41 8.02
N GLU A 575 -23.92 -42.28 8.78
CA GLU A 575 -24.97 -41.29 8.55
C GLU A 575 -24.75 -40.03 9.42
N VAL A 576 -25.16 -38.85 8.92
CA VAL A 576 -25.12 -37.60 9.68
C VAL A 576 -26.48 -37.38 10.34
N LEU A 577 -26.51 -37.41 11.67
CA LEU A 577 -27.72 -37.27 12.48
C LEU A 577 -27.68 -35.95 13.26
N SER A 578 -28.68 -35.08 13.03
CA SER A 578 -28.91 -33.92 13.88
C SER A 578 -29.58 -34.35 15.18
N VAL A 579 -28.85 -34.22 16.29
CA VAL A 579 -29.24 -34.77 17.61
C VAL A 579 -29.74 -33.73 18.58
N ALA A 580 -29.36 -32.46 18.39
CA ALA A 580 -29.93 -31.36 19.15
C ALA A 580 -29.96 -30.06 18.33
N ARG A 581 -30.96 -29.21 18.59
CA ARG A 581 -31.04 -27.84 18.09
C ARG A 581 -31.40 -26.87 19.21
N ILE A 582 -30.58 -25.84 19.35
CA ILE A 582 -30.74 -24.76 20.31
C ILE A 582 -31.05 -23.48 19.55
N SER A 583 -32.08 -22.77 19.97
CA SER A 583 -32.37 -21.40 19.55
C SER A 583 -31.80 -20.44 20.57
N SER A 584 -31.07 -19.43 20.13
CA SER A 584 -30.50 -18.44 21.02
C SER A 584 -30.67 -17.02 20.49
N VAL A 585 -30.92 -16.08 21.40
CA VAL A 585 -30.92 -14.65 21.13
C VAL A 585 -29.75 -14.05 21.90
N LEU A 586 -28.77 -13.50 21.18
CA LEU A 586 -27.56 -12.92 21.75
C LEU A 586 -27.67 -11.40 21.75
N ASN A 587 -27.37 -10.78 22.88
CA ASN A 587 -27.15 -9.34 22.97
C ASN A 587 -25.64 -9.10 23.12
N VAL A 588 -25.06 -8.42 22.14
CA VAL A 588 -23.60 -8.21 22.06
C VAL A 588 -23.29 -6.72 22.03
N ALA A 589 -22.20 -6.34 22.69
CA ALA A 589 -21.53 -5.07 22.48
C ALA A 589 -20.52 -5.24 21.33
N CYS A 590 -20.44 -4.27 20.44
CA CYS A 590 -19.36 -4.17 19.48
C CYS A 590 -18.34 -3.14 20.00
N SER A 591 -17.07 -3.52 19.90
CA SER A 591 -15.93 -2.62 20.07
C SER A 591 -15.31 -2.39 18.72
N GLU A 592 -14.98 -1.14 18.42
CA GLU A 592 -14.36 -0.76 17.16
C GLU A 592 -12.97 -0.19 17.36
N GLU A 593 -12.10 -0.46 16.39
CA GLU A 593 -10.72 -0.04 16.39
C GLU A 593 -10.30 0.29 14.96
N ILE A 594 -9.50 1.34 14.77
CA ILE A 594 -8.93 1.62 13.46
C ILE A 594 -7.55 0.97 13.35
N THR A 595 -7.42 -0.02 12.46
CA THR A 595 -6.16 -0.70 12.17
C THR A 595 -5.80 -0.50 10.70
N LYS A 596 -4.63 0.09 10.39
CA LYS A 596 -4.12 0.28 9.02
C LYS A 596 -5.18 0.86 8.05
N ASN A 597 -5.84 1.95 8.44
CA ASN A 597 -6.91 2.63 7.68
C ASN A 597 -8.24 1.85 7.54
N ASN A 598 -8.39 0.71 8.24
CA ASN A 598 -9.64 -0.05 8.28
C ASN A 598 -10.35 0.13 9.62
N LEU A 599 -11.66 0.34 9.57
CA LEU A 599 -12.55 0.19 10.72
C LEU A 599 -12.73 -1.30 11.01
N THR A 600 -12.03 -1.78 12.02
CA THR A 600 -12.12 -3.16 12.52
C THR A 600 -13.07 -3.22 13.71
N GLY A 601 -13.63 -4.40 13.96
CA GLY A 601 -14.55 -4.60 15.09
C GLY A 601 -14.29 -5.91 15.83
N SER A 602 -14.81 -5.98 17.05
CA SER A 602 -14.93 -7.22 17.81
C SER A 602 -16.18 -7.21 18.68
N LEU A 603 -16.85 -8.35 18.76
CA LEU A 603 -18.03 -8.57 19.58
C LEU A 603 -17.63 -9.07 20.97
N ARG A 604 -18.35 -8.55 21.96
CA ARG A 604 -18.37 -9.02 23.34
C ARG A 604 -19.80 -9.36 23.72
N LEU A 605 -20.01 -10.57 24.23
CA LEU A 605 -21.32 -10.98 24.73
C LEU A 605 -21.69 -10.18 25.99
N LYS A 606 -22.87 -9.57 26.01
CA LYS A 606 -23.45 -8.95 27.22
C LYS A 606 -24.29 -9.98 27.96
N ASP A 607 -25.27 -10.52 27.26
CA ASP A 607 -26.17 -11.54 27.74
C ASP A 607 -26.73 -12.35 26.56
N PHE A 608 -27.38 -13.47 26.87
CA PHE A 608 -28.10 -14.26 25.89
C PHE A 608 -29.23 -15.02 26.56
N ASN A 609 -30.17 -15.48 25.74
CA ASN A 609 -31.15 -16.48 26.14
C ASN A 609 -31.05 -17.67 25.18
N ALA A 610 -31.05 -18.90 25.70
CA ALA A 610 -31.03 -20.12 24.91
C ALA A 610 -32.18 -21.06 25.29
N THR A 611 -32.85 -21.61 24.27
CA THR A 611 -33.93 -22.59 24.42
C THR A 611 -33.69 -23.79 23.52
N MET A 612 -33.99 -24.99 24.02
CA MET A 612 -33.90 -26.22 23.23
C MET A 612 -35.12 -26.29 22.30
N LYS A 613 -34.89 -26.30 20.97
CA LYS A 613 -35.95 -26.52 19.96
C LYS A 613 -36.19 -28.01 19.72
N MET A 614 -35.13 -28.81 19.73
CA MET A 614 -35.18 -30.25 19.46
C MET A 614 -34.03 -30.95 20.18
N SER A 615 -34.30 -32.12 20.75
CA SER A 615 -33.28 -33.00 21.31
C SER A 615 -33.68 -34.46 21.11
N LYS A 616 -32.74 -35.28 20.63
CA LYS A 616 -32.84 -36.74 20.57
C LYS A 616 -32.04 -37.43 21.68
N ILE A 617 -31.34 -36.65 22.51
CA ILE A 617 -30.46 -37.11 23.60
C ILE A 617 -31.08 -36.79 24.98
N GLY A 618 -32.41 -36.78 25.04
CA GLY A 618 -33.18 -36.54 26.27
C GLY A 618 -33.65 -35.10 26.47
N GLU A 619 -34.38 -34.90 27.56
CA GLU A 619 -34.87 -33.59 27.99
C GLU A 619 -33.81 -32.88 28.85
N PHE A 620 -33.61 -31.59 28.60
CA PHE A 620 -32.64 -30.77 29.33
C PHE A 620 -33.32 -29.68 30.13
N GLN A 621 -32.91 -29.51 31.38
CA GLN A 621 -33.30 -28.34 32.17
C GLN A 621 -32.77 -27.06 31.53
N SER A 622 -33.55 -25.98 31.62
CA SER A 622 -33.19 -24.69 31.00
C SER A 622 -31.81 -24.19 31.44
N ASN A 623 -31.47 -24.29 32.73
CA ASN A 623 -30.17 -23.86 33.27
C ASN A 623 -28.99 -24.56 32.59
N TYR A 624 -29.15 -25.85 32.28
CA TYR A 624 -28.11 -26.62 31.60
C TYR A 624 -27.96 -26.18 30.14
N VAL A 625 -29.07 -25.93 29.44
CA VAL A 625 -29.06 -25.40 28.06
C VAL A 625 -28.36 -24.04 28.00
N GLN A 626 -28.60 -23.17 28.98
CA GLN A 626 -27.90 -21.88 29.09
C GLN A 626 -26.40 -22.10 29.30
N ALA A 627 -26.00 -22.93 30.28
CA ALA A 627 -24.59 -23.18 30.59
C ALA A 627 -23.82 -23.78 29.40
N ALA A 628 -24.40 -24.79 28.73
CA ALA A 628 -23.80 -25.39 27.55
C ALA A 628 -23.68 -24.39 26.38
N THR A 629 -24.72 -23.59 26.14
CA THR A 629 -24.72 -22.57 25.09
C THR A 629 -23.65 -21.51 25.34
N SER A 630 -23.51 -21.02 26.58
CA SER A 630 -22.44 -20.08 26.95
C SER A 630 -21.06 -20.63 26.57
N ARG A 631 -20.77 -21.91 26.87
CA ARG A 631 -19.49 -22.52 26.49
C ARG A 631 -19.29 -22.63 24.98
N ILE A 632 -20.32 -22.98 24.22
CA ILE A 632 -20.27 -23.00 22.75
C ILE A 632 -19.98 -21.60 22.21
N LEU A 633 -20.66 -20.57 22.73
CA LEU A 633 -20.49 -19.20 22.29
C LEU A 633 -19.07 -18.67 22.57
N GLU A 634 -18.56 -18.89 23.78
CA GLU A 634 -17.23 -18.45 24.22
C GLU A 634 -16.09 -19.18 23.48
N ALA A 635 -16.20 -20.49 23.32
CA ALA A 635 -15.13 -21.31 22.76
C ALA A 635 -15.07 -21.26 21.23
N LEU A 636 -16.23 -21.14 20.57
CA LEU A 636 -16.35 -21.34 19.12
C LEU A 636 -16.89 -20.10 18.38
N PHE A 637 -18.07 -19.60 18.78
CA PHE A 637 -18.76 -18.56 18.02
C PHE A 637 -18.04 -17.20 18.05
N LEU A 638 -17.78 -16.66 19.25
CA LEU A 638 -17.16 -15.33 19.42
C LEU A 638 -15.75 -15.27 18.79
N PRO A 639 -14.84 -16.25 19.00
CA PRO A 639 -13.52 -16.23 18.36
C PRO A 639 -13.59 -16.24 16.84
N TYR A 640 -14.50 -17.04 16.26
CA TYR A 640 -14.67 -17.10 14.80
C TYR A 640 -15.16 -15.77 14.24
N VAL A 641 -16.23 -15.21 14.81
CA VAL A 641 -16.82 -13.95 14.34
C VAL A 641 -15.83 -12.80 14.51
N ASN A 642 -15.13 -12.72 15.65
CA ASN A 642 -14.12 -11.68 15.89
C ASN A 642 -12.94 -11.78 14.92
N THR A 643 -12.56 -12.98 14.49
CA THR A 643 -11.54 -13.16 13.43
C THR A 643 -12.01 -12.60 12.09
N ARG A 644 -13.30 -12.71 11.78
CA ARG A 644 -13.88 -12.12 10.56
C ARG A 644 -13.99 -10.60 10.65
N LEU A 645 -14.48 -10.07 11.77
CA LEU A 645 -14.62 -8.62 11.99
C LEU A 645 -13.27 -7.88 12.07
N LYS A 646 -12.20 -8.56 12.50
CA LYS A 646 -10.82 -8.03 12.47
C LYS A 646 -10.29 -7.76 11.05
N ARG A 647 -10.88 -8.34 10.00
CA ARG A 647 -10.53 -7.98 8.61
C ARG A 647 -10.85 -6.51 8.32
N GLY A 648 -11.92 -6.03 8.96
CA GLY A 648 -12.35 -4.64 8.93
C GLY A 648 -12.96 -4.18 7.63
N PHE A 649 -13.50 -2.97 7.68
CA PHE A 649 -14.03 -2.22 6.57
C PHE A 649 -13.06 -1.09 6.21
N PRO A 650 -12.56 -0.99 4.97
CA PRO A 650 -11.65 0.07 4.60
C PRO A 650 -12.38 1.41 4.62
N LEU A 651 -11.89 2.36 5.42
CA LEU A 651 -12.41 3.73 5.39
C LEU A 651 -12.16 4.32 3.99
N PRO A 652 -12.98 5.31 3.55
CA PRO A 652 -12.80 5.98 2.26
C PRO A 652 -11.60 6.95 2.30
N ILE A 653 -10.42 6.42 2.64
CA ILE A 653 -9.17 7.16 2.81
C ILE A 653 -8.19 6.70 1.73
N PRO A 654 -7.62 7.63 0.94
CA PRO A 654 -6.67 7.26 -0.12
C PRO A 654 -5.40 6.61 0.45
N GLY A 655 -4.84 5.65 -0.28
CA GLY A 655 -3.72 4.81 0.21
C GLY A 655 -2.40 5.53 0.47
N ASP A 656 -2.21 6.75 -0.05
CA ASP A 656 -1.00 7.56 0.14
C ASP A 656 -1.01 8.38 1.46
N PHE A 657 -2.14 8.33 2.19
CA PHE A 657 -2.32 9.04 3.46
C PHE A 657 -2.37 8.09 4.63
N THR A 658 -1.74 8.56 5.69
CA THR A 658 -1.88 7.97 7.01
C THR A 658 -2.89 8.80 7.79
N ILE A 659 -3.77 8.11 8.49
CA ILE A 659 -4.62 8.73 9.49
C ILE A 659 -3.90 8.76 10.81
N ASN A 660 -3.88 9.93 11.42
CA ASN A 660 -3.22 10.20 12.68
C ASN A 660 -4.22 10.79 13.68
N ASN A 661 -3.92 10.65 14.97
CA ASN A 661 -4.73 11.23 16.06
C ASN A 661 -6.23 10.87 15.99
N ILE A 662 -6.50 9.62 15.63
CA ILE A 662 -7.86 9.10 15.44
C ILE A 662 -8.62 9.16 16.76
N LYS A 663 -9.84 9.67 16.70
CA LYS A 663 -10.82 9.62 17.79
C LYS A 663 -12.16 9.18 17.23
N ILE A 664 -12.74 8.15 17.84
CA ILE A 664 -14.09 7.70 17.53
C ILE A 664 -15.04 8.31 18.56
N VAL A 665 -16.15 8.85 18.07
CA VAL A 665 -17.20 9.46 18.88
C VAL A 665 -18.52 8.76 18.55
N TYR A 666 -19.22 8.33 19.57
CA TYR A 666 -20.55 7.75 19.42
C TYR A 666 -21.62 8.83 19.57
N VAL A 667 -22.62 8.74 18.71
CA VAL A 667 -23.77 9.61 18.67
C VAL A 667 -25.00 8.75 18.42
N ARG A 668 -26.18 9.22 18.82
CA ARG A 668 -27.40 8.42 18.66
C ARG A 668 -27.64 8.08 17.17
N SER A 669 -27.64 6.80 16.83
CA SER A 669 -27.78 6.30 15.46
C SER A 669 -26.59 6.54 14.52
N GLY A 670 -25.37 6.76 15.04
CA GLY A 670 -24.18 6.87 14.20
C GLY A 670 -22.85 6.89 14.96
N ILE A 671 -21.75 6.72 14.23
CA ILE A 671 -20.39 6.94 14.73
C ILE A 671 -19.70 8.02 13.92
N SER A 672 -18.82 8.78 14.54
CA SER A 672 -17.94 9.74 13.86
C SER A 672 -16.49 9.39 14.13
N VAL A 673 -15.73 9.20 13.05
CA VAL A 673 -14.28 8.99 13.08
C VAL A 673 -13.59 10.31 12.75
N CYS A 674 -13.04 10.97 13.76
CA CYS A 674 -12.30 12.23 13.63
C CYS A 674 -10.81 11.94 13.52
N THR A 675 -10.13 12.45 12.50
CA THR A 675 -8.72 12.15 12.23
C THR A 675 -7.98 13.32 11.61
N ASP A 676 -6.70 13.42 11.92
CA ASP A 676 -5.76 14.24 11.17
C ASP A 676 -5.19 13.43 10.01
N ILE A 677 -4.77 14.12 8.95
CA ILE A 677 -4.25 13.52 7.73
C ILE A 677 -2.74 13.80 7.67
N GLY A 678 -1.93 12.76 7.51
CA GLY A 678 -0.49 12.86 7.31
C GLY A 678 -0.07 12.32 5.95
N THR A 679 0.90 12.98 5.31
CA THR A 679 1.57 12.44 4.12
C THR A 679 2.48 11.28 4.55
N GLY A 680 2.35 10.11 3.94
CA GLY A 680 3.29 9.02 4.17
C GLY A 680 4.72 9.47 3.86
N THR A 681 5.57 9.60 4.87
CA THR A 681 7.02 9.70 4.66
C THR A 681 7.47 8.33 4.19
N ASN A 682 7.77 8.20 2.90
CA ASN A 682 8.63 7.11 2.44
C ASN A 682 9.95 7.26 3.19
N HIS A 683 10.14 6.43 4.22
CA HIS A 683 11.43 6.13 4.80
C HIS A 683 11.91 4.79 4.25
#